data_AF-A0A7C1T6M5-F1
#
_entry.id   AF-A0A7C1T6M5-F1
#
_cell.length_a   1.000
_cell.length_b   1.000
_cell.length_c   1.000
_cell.angle_alpha   90.00
_cell.angle_beta   90.00
_cell.angle_gamma   90.00
#
_symmetry.space_group_name_H-M   'P 1'
#
loop_
_entity.id
_entity.type
_entity.pdbx_description
1 polymer ?
#
loop_
_entity_poly.entity_id
_entity_poly.type
_entity_poly.pdbx_seq_one_letter_code
_entity_poly.pdbx_strand_id
1 'polypeptide(L)'
;MTAVMKSNCRYGQPFEAVKKVASNGCIYMKSYFKIFSVMAMLLIIVACGGGGGGSDGESADASGGQTSPVTDDQSGAEDQDDNDQDGTSNNVNGDDDKDNDGIDDDIDNCPLVSNIDQQDYDFDKLGDACDTDDDNDGVGDNEDAFPLDTSESADTDGDGIGDNVDTDNDNDGVEDPVGTFVEIISDMDWLYEQSGHGGNVRNQDNQDDVLNINGQEYYKGVAVYPHSVMTVALDERYHTFKADLGTYLGVNASAQFHVYLDNEKAYTSEITYQDIPTIHLTLDVTGAREMTLEVTDGGNGGNDRVIWGNALLVGDIPASDHDLDGVADDTDTDTDNDGVLNYNDALPFDQTASVDTDGDGIRDGNDIFPNDATNGENFEIQHPGVFLSQEMLDDLVASYNAGERDDIYNSMMHYKADAIVDNCNPPTHIAANSDGSNNDIKNMYVTCATAANRYVNDFILTGNAEAEQNVIALFNKFSAVESYTPNGPSKLVAGIHIGHLYHAADLLRSWGTSWPQSEQDDFSEATRRLFVDDLKDYSVTFGGNWQLAEGYSLLAIAVWLDDKALFLETVRHFHQSSPIKDDARLDIYLLPNGQNHESTRDQLHAQMGILAAAQLAQIAFNQGIDLWEGEHYSIGRAFEHFALYNFENIDEVPFQMHTNTFHPNGSATYGRETHMSTDQRGHSRAVWNMVHHHYTNYRGTDFPEVKKKSDNSTNAPGSGTEMYGGLYFKGLAGLSQTHDAVDTSVTLISDQIDKLPLIALNLGGGIEHDNERRVVFVQAASNYHLVDGKDSEYKDGYIANTQTPEIYRTNRYGLHGESLGTTTPVPNGNYMVRLHFAELERRFAGARRFDVLVEDDVVADDLDVVEEVGPQAAYILEVPVIITDGMLNVDLKRYDWDTTNESVEEPMIAALEVVKLD
;
A
#
# COMPACT_ATOMS: atom_id res chain seq x y z
N MET A 1 -44.95 -36.33 -1.32
CA MET A 1 -44.11 -36.25 -2.51
C MET A 1 -42.68 -36.26 -1.98
N THR A 2 -41.90 -37.35 -2.04
CA THR A 2 -41.84 -38.43 -3.05
C THR A 2 -41.47 -37.82 -4.40
N ALA A 3 -40.33 -38.13 -5.03
CA ALA A 3 -39.68 -39.45 -5.16
C ALA A 3 -38.14 -39.35 -5.36
N VAL A 4 -37.31 -40.31 -4.86
CA VAL A 4 -36.49 -41.29 -5.65
C VAL A 4 -35.12 -40.72 -6.12
N MET A 5 -33.93 -41.33 -5.99
CA MET A 5 -33.39 -42.71 -5.76
C MET A 5 -32.01 -42.57 -5.02
N LYS A 6 -31.53 -43.37 -4.05
CA LYS A 6 -30.97 -44.77 -4.09
C LYS A 6 -29.86 -44.98 -5.15
N SER A 7 -28.74 -45.68 -4.92
CA SER A 7 -28.47 -46.87 -4.06
C SER A 7 -26.95 -47.09 -3.81
N ASN A 8 -26.48 -47.72 -2.73
CA ASN A 8 -26.45 -49.20 -2.60
C ASN A 8 -26.33 -49.72 -1.14
N CYS A 9 -26.88 -50.92 -0.89
CA CYS A 9 -27.07 -51.51 0.45
C CYS A 9 -26.37 -52.87 0.64
N ARG A 10 -26.32 -53.37 1.89
CA ARG A 10 -26.76 -54.74 2.29
C ARG A 10 -26.85 -54.87 3.82
N TYR A 11 -28.05 -55.02 4.42
CA TYR A 11 -28.84 -56.26 4.68
C TYR A 11 -28.38 -57.03 5.96
N GLY A 12 -29.23 -57.31 6.97
CA GLY A 12 -30.62 -56.88 7.24
C GLY A 12 -31.38 -57.74 8.29
N GLN A 13 -32.71 -57.51 8.42
CA GLN A 13 -33.76 -58.39 9.02
C GLN A 13 -33.98 -58.35 10.58
N PRO A 14 -35.23 -58.56 11.10
CA PRO A 14 -35.95 -57.46 11.80
C PRO A 14 -36.90 -57.85 12.99
N PHE A 15 -37.92 -57.00 13.26
CA PHE A 15 -39.11 -57.03 14.17
C PHE A 15 -39.02 -56.10 15.41
N GLU A 16 -39.68 -54.93 15.41
CA GLU A 16 -41.07 -54.64 15.89
C GLU A 16 -41.20 -54.64 17.44
N ALA A 17 -41.91 -53.75 18.15
CA ALA A 17 -43.02 -52.83 17.80
C ALA A 17 -43.27 -51.79 18.96
N VAL A 18 -44.10 -50.71 18.92
CA VAL A 18 -44.78 -49.87 17.90
C VAL A 18 -45.65 -48.77 18.60
N LYS A 19 -45.84 -47.56 18.01
CA LYS A 19 -46.91 -46.52 18.27
C LYS A 19 -46.86 -45.68 19.60
N LYS A 20 -47.32 -44.40 19.68
CA LYS A 20 -47.80 -43.40 18.67
C LYS A 20 -47.85 -41.94 19.19
N VAL A 21 -47.28 -40.99 18.40
CA VAL A 21 -47.79 -39.66 17.93
C VAL A 21 -48.67 -38.75 18.82
N ALA A 22 -48.25 -37.47 18.98
CA ALA A 22 -48.94 -36.21 18.60
C ALA A 22 -48.32 -34.99 19.35
N SER A 23 -48.33 -33.71 18.91
CA SER A 23 -48.30 -33.05 17.58
C SER A 23 -48.26 -31.52 17.79
N ASN A 24 -47.38 -30.79 17.08
CA ASN A 24 -47.30 -29.33 16.80
C ASN A 24 -47.88 -28.27 17.76
N GLY A 25 -47.09 -27.22 18.03
CA GLY A 25 -47.46 -26.08 18.89
C GLY A 25 -48.12 -24.89 18.17
N CYS A 26 -48.43 -23.85 18.97
CA CYS A 26 -48.90 -22.51 18.57
C CYS A 26 -48.48 -21.46 19.63
N ILE A 27 -48.65 -20.17 19.30
CA ILE A 27 -47.86 -19.01 19.76
C ILE A 27 -48.54 -18.22 20.92
N TYR A 28 -47.78 -17.31 21.57
CA TYR A 28 -48.17 -16.22 22.52
C TYR A 28 -48.45 -16.64 23.99
N MET A 29 -48.00 -15.92 25.04
CA MET A 29 -48.17 -14.47 25.27
C MET A 29 -47.28 -13.87 26.39
N LYS A 30 -47.21 -12.52 26.46
CA LYS A 30 -46.54 -11.66 27.47
C LYS A 30 -46.97 -11.91 28.93
N SER A 31 -46.15 -11.46 29.90
CA SER A 31 -46.64 -10.97 31.21
C SER A 31 -45.72 -9.92 31.84
N TYR A 32 -46.35 -8.90 32.46
CA TYR A 32 -45.73 -7.77 33.17
C TYR A 32 -45.33 -8.12 34.60
N PHE A 33 -44.40 -7.36 35.22
CA PHE A 33 -44.67 -6.66 36.49
C PHE A 33 -43.70 -5.48 36.72
N LYS A 34 -44.16 -4.43 37.43
CA LYS A 34 -43.46 -3.15 37.68
C LYS A 34 -43.56 -2.76 39.16
N ILE A 35 -42.47 -2.18 39.70
CA ILE A 35 -42.41 -1.05 40.69
C ILE A 35 -42.97 -1.23 42.12
N PHE A 36 -42.14 -0.85 43.12
CA PHE A 36 -42.44 0.10 44.24
C PHE A 36 -41.08 0.58 44.83
N SER A 37 -40.68 1.85 44.64
CA SER A 37 -40.70 2.99 45.62
C SER A 37 -39.78 2.80 46.85
N VAL A 38 -39.05 3.81 47.38
CA VAL A 38 -39.46 5.17 47.83
C VAL A 38 -38.26 6.16 47.86
N MET A 39 -38.50 7.47 47.64
CA MET A 39 -37.55 8.59 47.83
C MET A 39 -37.58 9.21 49.25
N ALA A 40 -36.49 9.93 49.61
CA ALA A 40 -36.46 11.35 50.07
C ALA A 40 -35.81 11.70 51.43
N MET A 41 -35.32 12.97 51.51
CA MET A 41 -34.97 13.81 52.69
C MET A 41 -33.61 13.58 53.40
N LEU A 42 -32.85 14.59 53.87
CA LEU A 42 -32.89 16.08 53.77
C LEU A 42 -31.50 16.72 54.10
N LEU A 43 -31.31 18.03 53.85
CA LEU A 43 -30.15 18.88 54.23
C LEU A 43 -29.99 19.14 55.76
N ILE A 44 -28.78 19.58 56.21
CA ILE A 44 -28.43 20.67 57.20
C ILE A 44 -27.09 20.38 57.97
N ILE A 45 -26.17 21.31 58.34
CA ILE A 45 -25.66 22.61 57.80
C ILE A 45 -24.39 23.08 58.61
N VAL A 46 -23.60 24.06 58.12
CA VAL A 46 -22.50 24.86 58.81
C VAL A 46 -21.16 24.14 59.14
N ALA A 47 -19.96 24.78 59.22
CA ALA A 47 -19.26 25.91 58.55
C ALA A 47 -18.13 26.50 59.46
N CYS A 48 -16.94 26.72 58.90
CA CYS A 48 -15.81 27.62 59.29
C CYS A 48 -14.58 27.11 58.49
N GLY A 49 -13.79 27.85 57.71
CA GLY A 49 -13.42 29.28 57.71
C GLY A 49 -11.88 29.35 57.86
N GLY A 50 -11.10 30.13 57.10
CA GLY A 50 -11.39 30.98 55.95
C GLY A 50 -10.21 31.91 55.61
N GLY A 51 -10.12 32.37 54.35
CA GLY A 51 -9.26 33.46 53.86
C GLY A 51 -7.74 33.18 53.74
N GLY A 52 -7.01 33.66 52.73
CA GLY A 52 -7.44 34.32 51.48
C GLY A 52 -6.46 35.40 50.98
N GLY A 53 -6.18 35.40 49.66
CA GLY A 53 -5.47 36.46 48.90
C GLY A 53 -3.95 36.51 49.10
N GLY A 54 -3.12 36.84 48.09
CA GLY A 54 -3.40 37.21 46.69
C GLY A 54 -2.22 37.99 46.09
N SER A 55 -2.33 38.36 44.80
CA SER A 55 -1.45 39.20 43.96
C SER A 55 -0.04 38.69 43.62
N ASP A 56 0.10 38.13 42.42
CA ASP A 56 0.72 38.73 41.23
C ASP A 56 2.01 39.58 41.38
N GLY A 57 2.98 39.29 40.50
CA GLY A 57 3.57 40.33 39.62
C GLY A 57 5.04 40.73 39.83
N GLU A 58 5.84 40.42 38.80
CA GLU A 58 7.07 41.13 38.35
C GLU A 58 8.34 41.10 39.24
N SER A 59 9.46 40.68 38.63
CA SER A 59 10.81 40.95 39.12
C SER A 59 11.71 41.44 37.97
N ALA A 60 12.56 42.42 38.26
CA ALA A 60 13.58 42.93 37.34
C ALA A 60 14.86 43.28 38.11
N ASP A 61 15.91 42.52 37.79
CA ASP A 61 17.35 42.85 37.67
C ASP A 61 18.16 43.67 38.74
N ALA A 62 19.45 43.31 38.78
CA ALA A 62 20.64 44.11 39.08
C ALA A 62 21.11 44.43 40.53
N SER A 63 22.09 43.61 40.97
CA SER A 63 23.47 44.03 41.35
C SER A 63 23.86 44.43 42.81
N GLY A 64 25.03 43.92 43.25
CA GLY A 64 26.12 44.82 43.71
C GLY A 64 26.86 44.63 45.06
N GLY A 65 27.82 43.67 45.16
CA GLY A 65 29.08 43.78 45.96
C GLY A 65 29.05 43.71 47.51
N GLN A 66 30.18 43.60 48.25
CA GLN A 66 31.62 43.50 47.89
C GLN A 66 32.52 43.08 49.11
N THR A 67 33.80 42.70 48.87
CA THR A 67 35.01 42.66 49.76
C THR A 67 35.36 41.45 50.70
N SER A 68 36.32 40.60 50.25
CA SER A 68 37.76 40.42 50.69
C SER A 68 38.20 40.36 52.19
N PRO A 69 39.42 39.81 52.56
CA PRO A 69 40.34 38.82 51.94
C PRO A 69 40.99 37.77 52.92
N VAL A 70 42.10 37.11 52.50
CA VAL A 70 42.71 35.80 52.90
C VAL A 70 43.98 35.86 53.83
N THR A 71 44.27 34.77 54.57
CA THR A 71 45.62 34.18 54.93
C THR A 71 45.43 32.69 55.30
N ASP A 72 45.95 31.65 54.62
CA ASP A 72 47.35 31.18 54.37
C ASP A 72 47.96 30.27 55.48
N ASP A 73 48.18 28.97 55.20
CA ASP A 73 49.44 28.18 55.40
C ASP A 73 49.32 26.71 54.89
N GLN A 74 50.41 26.18 54.36
CA GLN A 74 50.60 25.17 53.31
C GLN A 74 50.58 23.67 53.71
N SER A 75 50.18 22.80 52.77
CA SER A 75 51.05 21.72 52.24
C SER A 75 50.48 21.17 50.93
N GLY A 76 51.17 21.38 49.80
CA GLY A 76 50.58 21.15 48.48
C GLY A 76 51.07 19.90 47.72
N ALA A 77 50.25 19.52 46.75
CA ALA A 77 50.69 19.25 45.38
C ALA A 77 49.70 20.00 44.48
N GLU A 78 50.18 20.86 43.57
CA GLU A 78 49.36 21.38 42.49
C GLU A 78 49.31 20.27 41.44
N ASP A 79 48.13 19.69 41.23
CA ASP A 79 47.86 18.97 39.98
C ASP A 79 47.64 20.02 38.88
N GLN A 80 48.01 19.71 37.63
CA GLN A 80 47.90 20.64 36.50
C GLN A 80 46.91 20.19 35.43
N ASP A 81 46.17 19.09 35.68
CA ASP A 81 45.12 18.54 34.83
C ASP A 81 43.79 18.45 35.63
N ASP A 82 43.23 19.63 35.95
CA ASP A 82 41.89 19.90 36.52
C ASP A 82 41.45 21.26 35.91
N ASN A 83 40.59 21.22 34.89
CA ASN A 83 40.36 22.35 33.99
C ASN A 83 39.00 23.05 34.25
N ASP A 84 38.04 22.30 34.78
CA ASP A 84 36.66 22.68 35.12
C ASP A 84 36.47 22.97 36.63
N GLN A 85 37.41 22.51 37.49
CA GLN A 85 37.49 22.81 38.92
C GLN A 85 36.44 22.10 39.79
N ASP A 86 35.97 20.92 39.40
CA ASP A 86 35.07 20.08 40.21
C ASP A 86 35.77 19.49 41.45
N GLY A 87 37.10 19.35 41.40
CA GLY A 87 37.95 18.86 42.48
C GLY A 87 38.42 17.41 42.32
N THR A 88 38.26 16.82 41.14
CA THR A 88 38.87 15.54 40.73
C THR A 88 40.05 15.78 39.78
N SER A 89 40.64 14.71 39.23
CA SER A 89 41.88 14.78 38.43
C SER A 89 41.69 13.90 37.19
N ASN A 90 42.00 14.44 36.01
CA ASN A 90 41.60 13.92 34.69
C ASN A 90 42.10 12.49 34.34
N ASN A 91 42.84 11.82 35.24
CA ASN A 91 43.38 10.47 35.04
C ASN A 91 42.55 9.37 35.75
N VAL A 92 41.31 9.65 36.15
CA VAL A 92 40.53 8.73 37.01
C VAL A 92 39.06 8.49 36.59
N ASN A 93 38.40 9.33 35.79
CA ASN A 93 37.06 9.04 35.26
C ASN A 93 37.06 8.57 33.79
N GLY A 94 37.87 9.19 32.91
CA GLY A 94 37.73 8.98 31.47
C GLY A 94 36.52 9.77 30.98
N ASP A 95 36.59 11.09 31.16
CA ASP A 95 35.60 12.03 30.68
C ASP A 95 35.72 12.12 29.16
N ASP A 96 34.81 11.43 28.49
CA ASP A 96 34.68 11.47 27.05
C ASP A 96 33.56 12.48 26.64
N ASP A 97 32.96 13.27 27.54
CA ASP A 97 32.04 14.37 27.20
C ASP A 97 32.82 15.68 26.92
N LYS A 98 32.79 16.18 25.67
CA LYS A 98 33.57 17.37 25.25
C LYS A 98 32.90 18.72 25.46
N ASP A 99 31.58 18.80 25.60
CA ASP A 99 30.86 20.09 25.69
C ASP A 99 29.99 20.27 26.95
N ASN A 100 29.92 19.20 27.75
CA ASN A 100 29.40 19.11 29.12
C ASN A 100 27.87 19.13 29.20
N ASP A 101 27.20 18.48 28.25
CA ASP A 101 25.75 18.30 28.25
C ASP A 101 25.29 17.06 29.03
N GLY A 102 26.18 16.09 29.27
CA GLY A 102 25.93 14.83 29.96
C GLY A 102 25.93 13.57 29.09
N ILE A 103 26.29 13.65 27.80
CA ILE A 103 26.43 12.55 26.84
C ILE A 103 27.92 12.33 26.49
N ASP A 104 28.37 11.08 26.36
CA ASP A 104 29.77 10.73 26.05
C ASP A 104 30.04 10.81 24.52
N ASP A 105 31.20 11.34 24.11
CA ASP A 105 31.68 11.56 22.72
C ASP A 105 31.44 10.42 21.71
N ASP A 106 31.37 9.18 22.18
CA ASP A 106 31.26 7.98 21.33
C ASP A 106 29.82 7.55 21.04
N ILE A 107 28.86 8.19 21.71
CA ILE A 107 27.41 8.07 21.48
C ILE A 107 26.72 9.40 21.21
N ASP A 108 27.40 10.52 21.45
CA ASP A 108 26.93 11.88 21.19
C ASP A 108 26.85 12.20 19.67
N ASN A 109 25.69 12.68 19.20
CA ASN A 109 25.49 13.11 17.81
C ASN A 109 25.95 14.55 17.53
N CYS A 110 26.24 15.35 18.57
CA CYS A 110 26.94 16.63 18.48
C CYS A 110 28.12 16.79 19.47
N PRO A 111 29.24 16.03 19.32
CA PRO A 111 30.41 15.99 20.25
C PRO A 111 31.22 17.29 20.52
N LEU A 112 30.65 18.46 20.24
CA LEU A 112 31.19 19.80 20.40
C LEU A 112 30.10 20.87 20.63
N VAL A 113 28.81 20.52 20.57
CA VAL A 113 27.66 21.43 20.69
C VAL A 113 26.52 20.81 21.52
N SER A 114 26.60 20.99 22.83
CA SER A 114 25.64 20.59 23.87
C SER A 114 24.18 20.52 23.44
N ASN A 115 23.65 19.29 23.37
CA ASN A 115 22.29 18.92 22.98
C ASN A 115 21.82 17.66 23.72
N ILE A 116 21.52 17.83 25.02
CA ILE A 116 21.14 16.75 25.95
C ILE A 116 19.91 15.92 25.52
N ASP A 117 19.15 16.40 24.54
CA ASP A 117 18.00 15.75 23.92
C ASP A 117 18.36 14.88 22.71
N GLN A 118 19.56 15.05 22.12
CA GLN A 118 20.13 14.22 21.05
C GLN A 118 19.16 14.02 19.88
N GLN A 119 18.50 15.11 19.47
CA GLN A 119 17.66 15.15 18.27
C GLN A 119 18.57 15.06 17.02
N ASP A 120 18.08 14.35 16.01
CA ASP A 120 18.73 13.91 14.75
C ASP A 120 17.56 13.60 13.80
N TYR A 121 16.99 14.66 13.21
CA TYR A 121 15.68 14.59 12.57
C TYR A 121 15.69 13.83 11.24
N ASP A 122 16.76 13.92 10.47
CA ASP A 122 16.97 13.22 9.19
C ASP A 122 17.65 11.83 9.32
N PHE A 123 18.18 11.51 10.51
CA PHE A 123 18.92 10.30 10.86
C PHE A 123 20.29 10.13 10.16
N ASP A 124 20.93 11.23 9.74
CA ASP A 124 22.32 11.29 9.23
C ASP A 124 23.35 10.90 10.31
N LYS A 125 23.03 11.17 11.59
CA LYS A 125 23.87 11.06 12.81
C LYS A 125 24.71 12.29 13.13
N LEU A 126 24.41 13.41 12.49
CA LEU A 126 24.71 14.74 13.00
C LEU A 126 23.42 15.23 13.69
N GLY A 127 23.50 15.73 14.92
CA GLY A 127 22.30 16.20 15.61
C GLY A 127 21.89 17.61 15.17
N ASP A 128 20.61 17.94 15.28
CA ASP A 128 20.02 19.24 14.90
C ASP A 128 20.75 20.46 15.52
N ALA A 129 21.43 20.27 16.66
CA ALA A 129 22.19 21.34 17.31
C ALA A 129 23.51 21.68 16.61
N CYS A 130 24.00 20.82 15.71
CA CYS A 130 25.28 20.94 15.03
C CYS A 130 25.26 20.59 13.53
N ASP A 131 24.12 20.16 13.00
CA ASP A 131 23.84 20.25 11.56
C ASP A 131 23.56 21.70 11.14
N THR A 132 23.20 21.87 9.88
CA THR A 132 22.95 23.12 9.17
C THR A 132 21.87 22.98 8.10
N ASP A 133 21.18 21.82 8.08
CA ASP A 133 20.23 21.31 7.08
C ASP A 133 19.49 20.14 7.77
N ASP A 134 18.80 20.43 8.88
CA ASP A 134 18.30 19.44 9.88
C ASP A 134 17.35 18.37 9.29
N ASP A 135 16.76 18.60 8.13
CA ASP A 135 15.92 17.64 7.39
C ASP A 135 16.52 17.15 6.05
N ASN A 136 17.66 17.72 5.62
CA ASN A 136 18.41 17.36 4.42
C ASN A 136 17.61 17.51 3.09
N ASP A 137 16.62 18.42 3.00
CA ASP A 137 15.97 18.80 1.73
C ASP A 137 16.97 19.45 0.73
N GLY A 138 18.03 20.07 1.27
CA GLY A 138 19.07 20.79 0.53
C GLY A 138 19.03 22.32 0.66
N VAL A 139 18.16 22.86 1.51
CA VAL A 139 18.02 24.25 1.93
C VAL A 139 18.31 24.34 3.43
N GLY A 140 19.54 24.69 3.78
CA GLY A 140 19.93 24.76 5.20
C GLY A 140 19.11 25.76 6.04
N ASP A 141 18.83 25.39 7.30
CA ASP A 141 17.90 26.01 8.29
C ASP A 141 17.89 27.53 8.37
N ASN A 142 18.99 28.17 7.98
CA ASN A 142 19.15 29.62 8.02
C ASN A 142 18.56 30.35 6.79
N GLU A 143 18.21 29.63 5.72
CA GLU A 143 17.46 30.09 4.55
C GLU A 143 16.09 29.41 4.44
N ASP A 144 15.80 28.46 5.33
CA ASP A 144 14.57 27.69 5.42
C ASP A 144 13.51 28.32 6.34
N ALA A 145 12.22 28.14 6.00
CA ALA A 145 11.07 28.55 6.80
C ALA A 145 10.54 27.42 7.73
N PHE A 146 10.76 26.16 7.36
CA PHE A 146 10.34 24.93 8.02
C PHE A 146 11.50 23.93 8.14
N PRO A 147 12.57 24.21 8.92
CA PRO A 147 13.80 23.40 8.93
C PRO A 147 13.69 21.95 9.44
N LEU A 148 12.48 21.43 9.62
CA LEU A 148 12.18 20.07 10.04
C LEU A 148 11.08 19.49 9.15
N ASP A 149 11.00 19.91 7.89
CA ASP A 149 10.07 19.39 6.90
C ASP A 149 10.77 19.19 5.55
N THR A 150 11.27 17.97 5.35
CA THR A 150 11.91 17.46 4.11
C THR A 150 11.17 17.75 2.79
N SER A 151 9.93 18.24 2.85
CA SER A 151 9.07 18.54 1.72
C SER A 151 8.80 20.03 1.50
N GLU A 152 9.21 20.91 2.42
CA GLU A 152 8.88 22.32 2.44
C GLU A 152 10.04 23.21 2.92
N SER A 153 10.30 24.29 2.18
CA SER A 153 11.37 25.25 2.50
C SER A 153 10.98 26.73 2.31
N ALA A 154 9.73 27.02 1.92
CA ALA A 154 9.27 28.37 1.61
C ALA A 154 7.98 28.78 2.34
N ASP A 155 7.95 30.05 2.77
CA ASP A 155 6.80 30.78 3.35
C ASP A 155 6.81 32.17 2.67
N THR A 156 6.19 32.28 1.50
CA THR A 156 6.34 33.45 0.60
C THR A 156 5.60 34.68 1.12
N ASP A 157 4.50 34.52 1.86
CA ASP A 157 3.71 35.61 2.43
C ASP A 157 4.11 35.96 3.90
N GLY A 158 4.65 34.99 4.64
CA GLY A 158 5.10 35.12 6.03
C GLY A 158 4.04 34.82 7.09
N ASP A 159 3.00 34.04 6.79
CA ASP A 159 1.92 33.67 7.74
C ASP A 159 2.24 32.43 8.60
N GLY A 160 3.17 31.59 8.14
CA GLY A 160 3.63 30.38 8.82
C GLY A 160 2.99 29.06 8.33
N ILE A 161 2.30 29.09 7.19
CA ILE A 161 1.97 27.93 6.36
C ILE A 161 2.98 27.88 5.19
N GLY A 162 3.43 26.69 4.80
CA GLY A 162 4.43 26.54 3.74
C GLY A 162 3.84 26.57 2.33
N ASP A 163 4.60 27.06 1.35
CA ASP A 163 4.18 27.28 -0.05
C ASP A 163 3.60 26.02 -0.77
N ASN A 164 3.87 24.81 -0.30
CA ASN A 164 3.32 23.55 -0.84
C ASN A 164 2.00 23.13 -0.16
N VAL A 165 1.60 23.80 0.92
CA VAL A 165 0.37 23.58 1.71
C VAL A 165 -0.52 24.82 1.71
N ASP A 166 0.06 26.01 1.58
CA ASP A 166 -0.66 27.24 1.31
C ASP A 166 -1.28 27.18 -0.10
N THR A 167 -2.39 27.88 -0.23
CA THR A 167 -3.20 27.96 -1.44
C THR A 167 -3.23 29.38 -2.01
N ASP A 168 -2.67 30.39 -1.35
CA ASP A 168 -2.56 31.79 -1.80
C ASP A 168 -1.21 32.37 -1.35
N ASN A 169 -0.11 31.86 -1.92
CA ASN A 169 1.26 32.02 -1.40
C ASN A 169 1.78 33.48 -1.45
N ASP A 170 1.07 34.43 -2.07
CA ASP A 170 1.36 35.86 -1.97
C ASP A 170 0.26 36.71 -1.29
N ASN A 171 -0.77 36.04 -0.76
CA ASN A 171 -1.91 36.55 0.02
C ASN A 171 -2.61 37.75 -0.66
N ASP A 172 -2.74 37.65 -1.98
CA ASP A 172 -3.40 38.58 -2.91
C ASP A 172 -4.93 38.52 -2.74
N GLY A 173 -5.44 37.38 -2.28
CA GLY A 173 -6.85 37.06 -2.15
C GLY A 173 -7.40 36.26 -3.35
N VAL A 174 -6.51 35.57 -4.07
CA VAL A 174 -6.79 34.68 -5.20
C VAL A 174 -5.88 33.46 -5.06
N GLU A 175 -6.47 32.27 -5.02
CA GLU A 175 -5.69 31.04 -4.85
C GLU A 175 -4.74 30.77 -6.04
N ASP A 176 -3.53 30.31 -5.72
CA ASP A 176 -2.50 29.94 -6.68
C ASP A 176 -2.92 28.68 -7.49
N PRO A 177 -2.71 28.65 -8.81
CA PRO A 177 -3.20 27.55 -9.64
C PRO A 177 -2.23 26.37 -9.72
N VAL A 178 -2.73 25.17 -9.41
CA VAL A 178 -1.98 23.90 -9.51
C VAL A 178 -1.67 23.46 -10.95
N GLY A 179 -2.28 24.10 -11.96
CA GLY A 179 -1.97 23.82 -13.36
C GLY A 179 -2.70 24.73 -14.36
N THR A 180 -2.29 24.65 -15.63
CA THR A 180 -2.93 25.39 -16.73
C THR A 180 -3.58 24.43 -17.73
N PHE A 181 -4.84 24.63 -18.09
CA PHE A 181 -5.55 23.85 -19.10
C PHE A 181 -5.86 24.66 -20.36
N VAL A 182 -6.16 23.95 -21.45
CA VAL A 182 -6.43 24.55 -22.77
C VAL A 182 -7.65 23.91 -23.41
N GLU A 183 -8.72 24.70 -23.58
CA GLU A 183 -9.90 24.28 -24.35
C GLU A 183 -9.88 24.86 -25.76
N ILE A 184 -10.36 24.08 -26.73
CA ILE A 184 -10.38 24.49 -28.14
C ILE A 184 -11.82 24.79 -28.56
N ILE A 185 -12.05 26.00 -29.08
CA ILE A 185 -13.38 26.49 -29.49
C ILE A 185 -14.07 25.56 -30.49
N SER A 186 -13.32 24.85 -31.33
CA SER A 186 -13.87 23.92 -32.31
C SER A 186 -14.30 22.57 -31.74
N ASP A 187 -13.99 22.28 -30.48
CA ASP A 187 -14.40 21.06 -29.77
C ASP A 187 -15.46 21.37 -28.67
N MET A 188 -15.48 22.60 -28.13
CA MET A 188 -16.50 23.08 -27.18
C MET A 188 -17.93 23.06 -27.71
N ASP A 189 -18.91 22.91 -26.81
CA ASP A 189 -20.31 23.19 -27.08
C ASP A 189 -20.55 24.71 -27.27
N TRP A 190 -21.31 25.06 -28.32
CA TRP A 190 -21.62 26.47 -28.61
C TRP A 190 -23.03 26.82 -28.09
N LEU A 191 -23.09 27.77 -27.15
CA LEU A 191 -24.35 28.33 -26.63
C LEU A 191 -25.22 28.91 -27.75
N TYR A 192 -24.58 29.46 -28.78
CA TYR A 192 -25.25 30.01 -29.95
C TYR A 192 -24.38 29.86 -31.20
N GLU A 193 -25.00 29.52 -32.32
CA GLU A 193 -24.39 29.61 -33.63
C GLU A 193 -25.30 30.26 -34.68
N GLN A 194 -24.67 31.05 -35.53
CA GLN A 194 -25.24 31.51 -36.79
C GLN A 194 -24.17 31.37 -37.88
N SER A 195 -24.55 30.86 -39.04
CA SER A 195 -23.69 30.86 -40.23
C SER A 195 -24.19 31.87 -41.25
N GLY A 196 -23.26 32.65 -41.82
CA GLY A 196 -23.57 33.57 -42.91
C GLY A 196 -23.82 32.85 -44.24
N HIS A 197 -23.15 31.72 -44.48
CA HIS A 197 -23.30 30.87 -45.66
C HIS A 197 -22.71 29.48 -45.38
N GLY A 198 -23.21 28.41 -46.01
CA GLY A 198 -22.53 27.09 -46.04
C GLY A 198 -22.51 26.28 -44.73
N GLY A 199 -22.71 26.89 -43.57
CA GLY A 199 -22.49 26.28 -42.25
C GLY A 199 -21.18 26.77 -41.62
N ASN A 200 -21.11 26.72 -40.29
CA ASN A 200 -19.85 26.90 -39.56
C ASN A 200 -19.21 25.51 -39.47
N VAL A 201 -17.95 25.36 -39.86
CA VAL A 201 -17.32 24.04 -40.02
C VAL A 201 -16.11 23.94 -39.11
N ARG A 202 -16.18 23.01 -38.17
CA ARG A 202 -15.11 22.69 -37.23
C ARG A 202 -14.00 21.92 -37.97
N ASN A 203 -12.75 22.27 -37.71
CA ASN A 203 -11.53 21.54 -38.08
C ASN A 203 -11.26 21.29 -39.59
N GLN A 204 -12.08 21.81 -40.52
CA GLN A 204 -11.94 21.58 -41.98
C GLN A 204 -12.27 22.82 -42.84
N ASP A 205 -11.64 22.97 -44.01
CA ASP A 205 -11.93 24.05 -44.98
C ASP A 205 -12.82 23.63 -46.16
N ASN A 206 -12.75 22.43 -46.73
CA ASN A 206 -13.72 21.94 -47.74
C ASN A 206 -13.50 20.47 -48.03
N GLN A 207 -14.55 19.63 -48.09
CA GLN A 207 -14.45 18.23 -48.57
C GLN A 207 -13.24 17.48 -47.96
N ASP A 208 -13.13 17.52 -46.64
CA ASP A 208 -12.08 16.88 -45.82
C ASP A 208 -10.67 17.50 -45.90
N ASP A 209 -10.48 18.65 -46.57
CA ASP A 209 -9.23 19.43 -46.52
C ASP A 209 -9.02 20.14 -45.15
N VAL A 210 -7.78 20.09 -44.64
CA VAL A 210 -7.32 20.75 -43.40
C VAL A 210 -7.43 22.29 -43.52
N LEU A 211 -7.73 22.98 -42.40
CA LEU A 211 -7.78 24.44 -42.37
C LEU A 211 -6.44 25.05 -42.80
N ASN A 212 -6.43 25.99 -43.74
CA ASN A 212 -5.19 26.58 -44.24
C ASN A 212 -5.26 28.11 -44.31
N ILE A 213 -4.35 28.78 -43.58
CA ILE A 213 -4.15 30.24 -43.66
C ILE A 213 -2.77 30.50 -44.24
N ASN A 214 -2.69 31.14 -45.40
CA ASN A 214 -1.42 31.56 -46.04
C ASN A 214 -0.39 30.44 -46.25
N GLY A 215 -0.82 29.17 -46.36
CA GLY A 215 0.06 28.00 -46.48
C GLY A 215 0.49 27.39 -45.15
N GLN A 216 0.03 27.89 -44.01
CA GLN A 216 0.11 27.23 -42.70
C GLN A 216 -1.17 26.41 -42.48
N GLU A 217 -1.00 25.15 -42.05
CA GLU A 217 -2.08 24.21 -41.80
C GLU A 217 -2.45 24.18 -40.31
N TYR A 218 -3.75 24.16 -40.02
CA TYR A 218 -4.31 24.14 -38.67
C TYR A 218 -5.25 22.93 -38.52
N TYR A 219 -4.92 22.02 -37.62
CA TYR A 219 -5.74 20.84 -37.35
C TYR A 219 -6.96 21.12 -36.47
N LYS A 220 -6.97 22.29 -35.82
CA LYS A 220 -7.99 22.74 -34.87
C LYS A 220 -8.38 24.18 -35.16
N GLY A 221 -9.66 24.50 -35.02
CA GLY A 221 -10.23 25.81 -35.35
C GLY A 221 -11.54 25.73 -36.14
N VAL A 222 -12.06 26.87 -36.59
CA VAL A 222 -13.34 26.94 -37.30
C VAL A 222 -13.22 27.73 -38.60
N ALA A 223 -13.63 27.12 -39.71
CA ALA A 223 -13.86 27.83 -40.95
C ALA A 223 -15.31 28.29 -41.05
N VAL A 224 -15.48 29.57 -41.38
CA VAL A 224 -16.75 30.28 -41.40
C VAL A 224 -16.83 31.22 -42.60
N TYR A 225 -18.00 31.80 -42.84
CA TYR A 225 -18.20 32.84 -43.85
C TYR A 225 -18.53 34.18 -43.18
N PRO A 226 -18.36 35.34 -43.85
CA PRO A 226 -18.88 36.63 -43.38
C PRO A 226 -20.34 36.55 -42.93
N HIS A 227 -20.66 37.23 -41.83
CA HIS A 227 -21.92 37.16 -41.07
C HIS A 227 -22.16 35.87 -40.27
N SER A 228 -21.10 35.13 -39.96
CA SER A 228 -21.16 34.02 -39.00
C SER A 228 -20.83 34.51 -37.58
N VAL A 229 -21.50 33.91 -36.60
CA VAL A 229 -21.41 34.20 -35.16
C VAL A 229 -21.36 32.88 -34.40
N MET A 230 -20.50 32.78 -33.40
CA MET A 230 -20.38 31.63 -32.49
C MET A 230 -20.23 32.18 -31.07
N THR A 231 -20.95 31.63 -30.10
CA THR A 231 -20.86 32.03 -28.68
C THR A 231 -20.57 30.82 -27.81
N VAL A 232 -19.58 30.96 -26.92
CA VAL A 232 -19.22 29.97 -25.89
C VAL A 232 -19.46 30.54 -24.49
N ALA A 233 -19.72 29.66 -23.53
CA ALA A 233 -19.66 30.00 -22.11
C ALA A 233 -18.20 30.17 -21.69
N LEU A 234 -17.98 30.99 -20.67
CA LEU A 234 -16.75 31.05 -19.89
C LEU A 234 -17.13 30.92 -18.41
N ASP A 235 -16.38 30.09 -17.67
CA ASP A 235 -16.31 30.13 -16.22
C ASP A 235 -15.17 31.05 -15.74
N GLU A 236 -14.97 31.14 -14.43
CA GLU A 236 -14.03 32.09 -13.82
C GLU A 236 -12.55 31.67 -13.96
N ARG A 237 -12.28 30.43 -14.40
CA ARG A 237 -10.92 29.91 -14.63
C ARG A 237 -10.26 30.48 -15.90
N TYR A 238 -11.05 30.94 -16.87
CA TYR A 238 -10.53 31.40 -18.16
C TYR A 238 -9.96 32.81 -18.09
N HIS A 239 -8.65 32.92 -18.33
CA HIS A 239 -7.92 34.18 -18.34
C HIS A 239 -7.48 34.61 -19.76
N THR A 240 -7.21 33.70 -20.70
CA THR A 240 -6.70 34.06 -22.05
C THR A 240 -7.40 33.36 -23.22
N PHE A 241 -7.86 34.12 -24.22
CA PHE A 241 -8.22 33.62 -25.55
C PHE A 241 -7.09 33.84 -26.57
N LYS A 242 -6.78 32.84 -27.41
CA LYS A 242 -5.80 32.90 -28.50
C LYS A 242 -6.42 32.39 -29.80
N ALA A 243 -6.10 33.04 -30.94
CA ALA A 243 -6.52 32.57 -32.27
C ALA A 243 -5.67 33.16 -33.40
N ASP A 244 -5.47 32.38 -34.46
CA ASP A 244 -4.84 32.81 -35.71
C ASP A 244 -5.91 33.11 -36.76
N LEU A 245 -5.98 34.36 -37.22
CA LEU A 245 -7.06 34.85 -38.07
C LEU A 245 -6.58 35.06 -39.51
N GLY A 246 -7.36 34.61 -40.50
CA GLY A 246 -7.07 34.88 -41.90
C GLY A 246 -8.06 34.30 -42.92
N THR A 247 -7.73 34.49 -44.19
CA THR A 247 -8.52 34.04 -45.34
C THR A 247 -7.91 32.83 -46.02
N TYR A 248 -8.73 31.96 -46.63
CA TYR A 248 -8.23 30.85 -47.43
C TYR A 248 -7.41 31.30 -48.66
N LEU A 249 -6.41 30.49 -49.04
CA LEU A 249 -5.48 30.82 -50.13
C LEU A 249 -6.11 30.63 -51.52
N GLY A 250 -6.06 31.67 -52.37
CA GLY A 250 -6.46 31.58 -53.79
C GLY A 250 -7.84 32.15 -54.12
N VAL A 251 -8.58 32.66 -53.13
CA VAL A 251 -9.83 33.42 -53.31
C VAL A 251 -9.61 34.91 -53.02
N ASN A 252 -10.31 35.79 -53.74
CA ASN A 252 -10.24 37.24 -53.58
C ASN A 252 -11.08 37.71 -52.38
N ALA A 253 -10.80 37.13 -51.21
CA ALA A 253 -11.56 37.23 -49.98
C ALA A 253 -11.35 38.55 -49.24
N SER A 254 -12.36 39.00 -48.50
CA SER A 254 -12.20 40.08 -47.51
C SER A 254 -13.11 39.90 -46.31
N ALA A 255 -12.56 39.94 -45.10
CA ALA A 255 -13.33 39.85 -43.88
C ALA A 255 -12.71 40.67 -42.74
N GLN A 256 -13.52 40.98 -41.73
CA GLN A 256 -13.07 41.56 -40.47
C GLN A 256 -13.61 40.72 -39.31
N PHE A 257 -12.72 40.37 -38.39
CA PHE A 257 -13.03 39.56 -37.21
C PHE A 257 -13.33 40.47 -36.01
N HIS A 258 -14.27 40.08 -35.17
CA HIS A 258 -14.59 40.74 -33.91
C HIS A 258 -14.72 39.71 -32.79
N VAL A 259 -14.29 40.07 -31.59
CA VAL A 259 -14.58 39.31 -30.36
C VAL A 259 -15.36 40.22 -29.43
N TYR A 260 -16.41 39.68 -28.81
CA TYR A 260 -17.17 40.33 -27.77
C TYR A 260 -17.08 39.50 -26.49
N LEU A 261 -16.97 40.17 -25.35
CA LEU A 261 -17.04 39.58 -24.00
C LEU A 261 -18.26 40.19 -23.31
N ASP A 262 -19.16 39.36 -22.79
CA ASP A 262 -20.43 39.78 -22.16
C ASP A 262 -21.24 40.79 -22.99
N ASN A 263 -21.24 40.63 -24.31
CA ASN A 263 -21.83 41.51 -25.33
C ASN A 263 -21.13 42.89 -25.53
N GLU A 264 -20.04 43.19 -24.82
CA GLU A 264 -19.18 44.34 -25.12
C GLU A 264 -18.06 43.98 -26.11
N LYS A 265 -17.78 44.85 -27.08
CA LYS A 265 -16.80 44.58 -28.15
C LYS A 265 -15.36 44.72 -27.64
N ALA A 266 -14.72 43.61 -27.32
CA ALA A 266 -13.36 43.54 -26.82
C ALA A 266 -12.30 43.67 -27.94
N TYR A 267 -12.51 43.06 -29.10
CA TYR A 267 -11.54 43.06 -30.21
C TYR A 267 -12.15 43.38 -31.58
N THR A 268 -11.33 43.91 -32.48
CA THR A 268 -11.62 44.03 -33.92
C THR A 268 -10.33 43.99 -34.71
N SER A 269 -10.22 43.08 -35.68
CA SER A 269 -9.04 42.95 -36.55
C SER A 269 -8.94 44.10 -37.56
N GLU A 270 -7.78 44.25 -38.20
CA GLU A 270 -7.76 44.89 -39.53
C GLU A 270 -8.54 44.03 -40.55
N ILE A 271 -8.96 44.62 -41.67
CA ILE A 271 -9.63 43.85 -42.72
C ILE A 271 -8.58 42.95 -43.39
N THR A 272 -8.76 41.64 -43.31
CA THR A 272 -7.86 40.66 -43.91
C THR A 272 -8.20 40.40 -45.38
N TYR A 273 -7.18 40.09 -46.19
CA TYR A 273 -7.26 39.72 -47.61
C TYR A 273 -6.15 38.70 -47.92
N GLN A 274 -6.23 38.04 -49.08
CA GLN A 274 -5.29 36.96 -49.49
C GLN A 274 -3.78 37.26 -49.35
N ASP A 275 -3.36 38.53 -49.45
CA ASP A 275 -1.94 38.94 -49.37
C ASP A 275 -1.53 39.48 -47.97
N ILE A 276 -2.42 39.42 -46.97
CA ILE A 276 -2.14 39.89 -45.59
C ILE A 276 -1.61 38.73 -44.72
N PRO A 277 -0.51 38.92 -43.97
CA PRO A 277 -0.01 37.92 -43.01
C PRO A 277 -1.08 37.49 -42.00
N THR A 278 -0.99 36.25 -41.52
CA THR A 278 -1.87 35.74 -40.46
C THR A 278 -1.85 36.67 -39.25
N ILE A 279 -3.04 36.99 -38.73
CA ILE A 279 -3.18 37.86 -37.56
C ILE A 279 -3.21 36.95 -36.33
N HIS A 280 -2.14 36.99 -35.53
CA HIS A 280 -2.09 36.31 -34.24
C HIS A 280 -2.81 37.18 -33.20
N LEU A 281 -3.92 36.68 -32.65
CA LEU A 281 -4.70 37.30 -31.59
C LEU A 281 -4.36 36.61 -30.26
N THR A 282 -4.06 37.43 -29.25
CA THR A 282 -4.13 37.08 -27.83
C THR A 282 -5.03 38.13 -27.18
N LEU A 283 -6.01 37.70 -26.38
CA LEU A 283 -6.98 38.54 -25.71
C LEU A 283 -7.16 38.05 -24.27
N ASP A 284 -7.11 38.99 -23.33
CA ASP A 284 -7.50 38.75 -21.94
C ASP A 284 -9.04 38.59 -21.86
N VAL A 285 -9.50 37.51 -21.22
CA VAL A 285 -10.93 37.19 -21.05
C VAL A 285 -11.33 37.04 -19.58
N THR A 286 -10.42 37.35 -18.65
CA THR A 286 -10.58 37.18 -17.20
C THR A 286 -11.88 37.81 -16.69
N GLY A 287 -12.71 37.02 -16.01
CA GLY A 287 -13.98 37.47 -15.41
C GLY A 287 -15.12 37.76 -16.40
N ALA A 288 -14.98 37.44 -17.69
CA ALA A 288 -16.10 37.41 -18.63
C ALA A 288 -16.86 36.07 -18.52
N ARG A 289 -18.17 36.07 -18.82
CA ARG A 289 -19.03 34.87 -18.73
C ARG A 289 -19.47 34.30 -20.08
N GLU A 290 -19.48 35.14 -21.12
CA GLU A 290 -19.81 34.74 -22.49
C GLU A 290 -18.82 35.38 -23.46
N MET A 291 -18.18 34.56 -24.31
CA MET A 291 -17.36 35.05 -25.43
C MET A 291 -18.06 34.78 -26.76
N THR A 292 -18.18 35.82 -27.59
CA THR A 292 -18.77 35.73 -28.93
C THR A 292 -17.76 36.11 -30.02
N LEU A 293 -17.55 35.18 -30.95
CA LEU A 293 -16.72 35.33 -32.14
C LEU A 293 -17.63 35.70 -33.33
N GLU A 294 -17.41 36.86 -33.95
CA GLU A 294 -18.17 37.36 -35.12
C GLU A 294 -17.23 37.64 -36.30
N VAL A 295 -17.69 37.34 -37.51
CA VAL A 295 -17.03 37.74 -38.76
C VAL A 295 -17.94 38.64 -39.59
N THR A 296 -17.43 39.75 -40.11
CA THR A 296 -18.13 40.64 -41.05
C THR A 296 -17.42 40.74 -42.42
N ASP A 297 -18.15 41.15 -43.47
CA ASP A 297 -17.60 41.35 -44.82
C ASP A 297 -16.64 42.55 -44.87
N GLY A 298 -15.43 42.32 -45.39
CA GLY A 298 -14.39 43.33 -45.59
C GLY A 298 -14.64 44.30 -46.76
N GLY A 299 -15.78 44.19 -47.45
CA GLY A 299 -16.28 45.12 -48.45
C GLY A 299 -16.10 44.68 -49.90
N ASN A 300 -15.76 43.42 -50.16
CA ASN A 300 -15.74 42.84 -51.51
C ASN A 300 -17.13 42.31 -51.95
N GLY A 301 -18.04 42.05 -51.00
CA GLY A 301 -19.36 41.45 -51.25
C GLY A 301 -19.33 39.99 -51.68
N GLY A 302 -18.30 39.23 -51.28
CA GLY A 302 -18.13 37.81 -51.60
C GLY A 302 -18.63 36.87 -50.50
N ASN A 303 -18.96 35.63 -50.88
CA ASN A 303 -19.16 34.51 -49.95
C ASN A 303 -17.82 33.79 -49.79
N ASP A 304 -16.86 34.45 -49.15
CA ASP A 304 -15.50 33.91 -48.99
C ASP A 304 -15.35 33.19 -47.66
N ARG A 305 -14.56 32.10 -47.64
CA ARG A 305 -14.32 31.32 -46.43
C ARG A 305 -13.10 31.85 -45.68
N VAL A 306 -13.26 32.04 -44.38
CA VAL A 306 -12.25 32.60 -43.47
C VAL A 306 -12.16 31.76 -42.21
N ILE A 307 -11.02 31.81 -41.54
CA ILE A 307 -10.62 30.80 -40.57
C ILE A 307 -10.25 31.47 -39.25
N TRP A 308 -10.83 30.94 -38.16
CA TRP A 308 -10.36 31.06 -36.79
C TRP A 308 -9.46 29.85 -36.51
N GLY A 309 -8.18 29.92 -36.85
CA GLY A 309 -7.21 28.82 -36.72
C GLY A 309 -6.67 28.74 -35.29
N ASN A 310 -6.51 27.53 -34.76
CA ASN A 310 -6.07 27.29 -33.38
C ASN A 310 -6.77 28.19 -32.34
N ALA A 311 -8.09 28.39 -32.52
CA ALA A 311 -8.89 29.19 -31.61
C ALA A 311 -9.09 28.43 -30.31
N LEU A 312 -8.43 28.89 -29.25
CA LEU A 312 -8.35 28.23 -27.96
C LEU A 312 -8.48 29.22 -26.81
N LEU A 313 -8.99 28.72 -25.69
CA LEU A 313 -8.97 29.34 -24.40
C LEU A 313 -7.87 28.70 -23.56
N VAL A 314 -7.27 29.49 -22.68
CA VAL A 314 -6.38 29.05 -21.61
C VAL A 314 -7.07 29.42 -20.31
N GLY A 315 -7.16 28.45 -19.42
CA GLY A 315 -7.66 28.60 -18.06
C GLY A 315 -6.70 27.97 -17.08
N ASP A 316 -6.86 28.30 -15.81
CA ASP A 316 -6.04 27.79 -14.71
C ASP A 316 -6.89 26.87 -13.82
N ILE A 317 -6.33 25.77 -13.34
CA ILE A 317 -7.01 24.81 -12.44
C ILE A 317 -6.86 25.36 -11.00
N PRO A 318 -7.96 25.53 -10.24
CA PRO A 318 -7.89 25.96 -8.84
C PRO A 318 -7.07 24.98 -7.99
N ALA A 319 -6.38 25.45 -6.95
CA ALA A 319 -5.76 24.54 -5.97
C ALA A 319 -6.79 23.68 -5.23
N SER A 320 -7.99 24.23 -4.99
CA SER A 320 -9.12 23.54 -4.37
C SER A 320 -9.87 22.58 -5.34
N ASP A 321 -9.17 21.77 -6.13
CA ASP A 321 -9.75 20.81 -7.10
C ASP A 321 -8.95 19.49 -6.93
N HIS A 322 -9.12 18.85 -5.77
CA HIS A 322 -8.20 17.79 -5.31
C HIS A 322 -8.25 16.50 -6.16
N ASP A 323 -9.40 16.18 -6.78
CA ASP A 323 -9.55 15.02 -7.66
C ASP A 323 -9.31 15.33 -9.15
N LEU A 324 -9.17 16.62 -9.50
CA LEU A 324 -8.95 17.17 -10.84
C LEU A 324 -10.10 16.89 -11.85
N ASP A 325 -11.33 16.67 -11.39
CA ASP A 325 -12.51 16.53 -12.28
C ASP A 325 -12.96 17.86 -12.90
N GLY A 326 -12.53 18.99 -12.32
CA GLY A 326 -12.85 20.34 -12.77
C GLY A 326 -13.95 21.03 -11.95
N VAL A 327 -14.35 20.49 -10.81
CA VAL A 327 -15.24 21.08 -9.80
C VAL A 327 -14.44 21.42 -8.54
N ALA A 328 -14.61 22.64 -8.03
CA ALA A 328 -13.91 23.05 -6.81
C ALA A 328 -14.51 22.37 -5.56
N ASP A 329 -13.64 21.91 -4.65
CA ASP A 329 -13.94 21.17 -3.41
C ASP A 329 -15.06 21.81 -2.56
N ASP A 330 -15.12 23.15 -2.51
CA ASP A 330 -16.11 23.90 -1.73
C ASP A 330 -17.55 23.78 -2.28
N THR A 331 -17.67 23.35 -3.54
CA THR A 331 -18.92 23.04 -4.23
C THR A 331 -19.14 21.55 -4.50
N ASP A 332 -18.10 20.73 -4.35
CA ASP A 332 -18.24 19.29 -4.45
C ASP A 332 -18.89 18.68 -3.20
N THR A 333 -19.48 17.50 -3.37
CA THR A 333 -20.09 16.69 -2.34
C THR A 333 -19.42 15.33 -2.17
N ASP A 334 -18.43 15.02 -3.01
CA ASP A 334 -17.65 13.77 -3.13
C ASP A 334 -16.22 14.17 -3.55
N THR A 335 -15.56 15.04 -2.76
CA THR A 335 -14.38 15.87 -3.10
C THR A 335 -13.14 15.10 -3.52
N ASP A 336 -13.04 13.83 -3.14
CA ASP A 336 -11.99 12.93 -3.60
C ASP A 336 -12.54 11.81 -4.51
N ASN A 337 -13.83 11.79 -4.80
CA ASN A 337 -14.50 10.94 -5.78
C ASN A 337 -14.30 9.42 -5.51
N ASP A 338 -14.03 9.00 -4.27
CA ASP A 338 -14.00 7.58 -3.88
C ASP A 338 -15.42 6.93 -3.95
N GLY A 339 -16.46 7.76 -3.94
CA GLY A 339 -17.87 7.41 -3.95
C GLY A 339 -18.57 7.50 -2.58
N VAL A 340 -17.90 8.04 -1.56
CA VAL A 340 -18.36 8.28 -0.20
C VAL A 340 -18.44 9.79 0.07
N LEU A 341 -19.61 10.36 -0.25
CA LEU A 341 -19.93 11.76 0.00
C LEU A 341 -19.38 12.32 1.33
N ASN A 342 -18.64 13.43 1.27
CA ASN A 342 -17.76 14.04 2.30
C ASN A 342 -18.31 14.08 3.74
N TYR A 343 -19.64 14.07 3.91
CA TYR A 343 -20.28 14.10 5.23
C TYR A 343 -20.37 12.72 5.91
N ASN A 344 -20.08 11.64 5.19
CA ASN A 344 -19.83 10.30 5.75
C ASN A 344 -18.36 9.90 5.65
N ASP A 345 -17.54 10.73 5.01
CA ASP A 345 -16.12 10.51 4.89
C ASP A 345 -15.38 11.00 6.13
N ALA A 346 -14.33 10.28 6.53
CA ALA A 346 -13.42 10.67 7.59
C ALA A 346 -12.23 11.49 7.06
N LEU A 347 -11.81 11.24 5.82
CA LEU A 347 -10.70 11.87 5.12
C LEU A 347 -11.16 12.32 3.71
N PRO A 348 -12.09 13.31 3.60
CA PRO A 348 -12.74 13.74 2.35
C PRO A 348 -11.83 14.42 1.29
N PHE A 349 -10.52 14.17 1.37
CA PHE A 349 -9.47 14.61 0.46
C PHE A 349 -8.47 13.45 0.16
N ASP A 350 -8.70 12.22 0.63
CA ASP A 350 -7.92 11.01 0.31
C ASP A 350 -8.82 10.00 -0.43
N GLN A 351 -8.81 10.10 -1.76
CA GLN A 351 -9.52 9.22 -2.72
C GLN A 351 -9.29 7.72 -2.49
N THR A 352 -8.30 7.34 -1.67
CA THR A 352 -7.99 5.95 -1.36
C THR A 352 -8.52 5.48 0.00
N ALA A 353 -9.17 6.34 0.81
CA ALA A 353 -9.54 6.01 2.18
C ALA A 353 -10.64 6.85 2.86
N SER A 354 -11.87 6.33 2.79
CA SER A 354 -13.03 6.88 3.52
C SER A 354 -13.13 6.53 5.02
N VAL A 355 -12.06 6.00 5.65
CA VAL A 355 -12.08 5.51 7.05
C VAL A 355 -10.80 5.85 7.83
N ASP A 356 -10.99 6.69 8.85
CA ASP A 356 -10.14 6.91 10.02
C ASP A 356 -11.05 6.68 11.25
N THR A 357 -10.80 5.61 12.01
CA THR A 357 -11.68 5.10 13.07
C THR A 357 -11.53 5.87 14.39
N ASP A 358 -10.40 6.52 14.66
CA ASP A 358 -10.16 7.25 15.92
C ASP A 358 -9.98 8.77 15.80
N GLY A 359 -9.78 9.27 14.58
CA GLY A 359 -9.81 10.68 14.21
C GLY A 359 -8.47 11.39 14.35
N ASP A 360 -7.36 10.68 14.15
CA ASP A 360 -6.00 11.25 14.24
C ASP A 360 -5.46 11.79 12.90
N GLY A 361 -6.14 11.52 11.78
CA GLY A 361 -5.75 11.92 10.43
C GLY A 361 -4.97 10.86 9.64
N ILE A 362 -4.74 9.67 10.20
CA ILE A 362 -4.12 8.54 9.52
C ILE A 362 -5.21 7.50 9.19
N ARG A 363 -5.33 7.12 7.91
CA ARG A 363 -6.30 6.10 7.51
C ARG A 363 -6.07 4.74 8.19
N ASP A 364 -7.15 4.02 8.48
CA ASP A 364 -7.13 2.70 9.13
C ASP A 364 -6.19 1.67 8.46
N GLY A 365 -5.97 1.78 7.15
CA GLY A 365 -5.08 0.87 6.40
C GLY A 365 -3.59 1.16 6.56
N ASN A 366 -3.22 2.40 6.88
CA ASN A 366 -1.83 2.85 7.06
C ASN A 366 -1.49 3.09 8.53
N ASP A 367 -2.48 3.27 9.39
CA ASP A 367 -2.29 3.30 10.83
C ASP A 367 -1.98 1.90 11.40
N ILE A 368 -1.04 1.86 12.32
CA ILE A 368 -0.67 0.67 13.12
C ILE A 368 -1.62 0.51 14.32
N PHE A 369 -2.28 1.60 14.74
CA PHE A 369 -3.11 1.70 15.92
C PHE A 369 -4.52 2.26 15.65
N PRO A 370 -5.32 1.72 14.69
CA PRO A 370 -6.55 2.34 14.13
C PRO A 370 -7.75 2.41 15.09
N ASN A 371 -7.51 2.44 16.40
CA ASN A 371 -8.47 2.61 17.49
C ASN A 371 -7.82 3.37 18.70
N ASP A 372 -6.62 3.94 18.53
CA ASP A 372 -5.83 4.69 19.51
C ASP A 372 -5.04 5.84 18.83
N ALA A 373 -5.74 6.97 18.65
CA ALA A 373 -5.25 8.28 18.20
C ALA A 373 -4.02 8.85 18.95
N THR A 374 -3.47 8.14 19.93
CA THR A 374 -2.16 8.44 20.53
C THR A 374 -1.01 7.70 19.85
N ASN A 375 -1.24 7.02 18.70
CA ASN A 375 -0.22 6.32 17.91
C ASN A 375 0.67 5.36 18.72
N GLY A 376 0.09 4.76 19.77
CA GLY A 376 0.79 3.87 20.67
C GLY A 376 1.65 4.54 21.76
N GLU A 377 1.52 5.85 22.03
CA GLU A 377 2.12 6.48 23.23
C GLU A 377 1.81 5.69 24.52
N ASN A 378 0.59 5.13 24.59
CA ASN A 378 0.08 4.38 25.73
C ASN A 378 0.21 2.85 25.55
N PHE A 379 0.94 2.38 24.54
CA PHE A 379 1.14 0.95 24.26
C PHE A 379 1.81 0.24 25.43
N GLU A 380 1.25 -0.88 25.87
CA GLU A 380 1.79 -1.73 26.95
C GLU A 380 1.77 -3.19 26.52
N ILE A 381 2.91 -3.87 26.64
CA ILE A 381 3.05 -5.28 26.24
C ILE A 381 2.25 -6.19 27.19
N GLN A 382 1.44 -7.06 26.60
CA GLN A 382 0.54 -8.00 27.24
C GLN A 382 1.16 -9.40 27.34
N HIS A 383 0.85 -10.09 28.43
CA HIS A 383 1.42 -11.40 28.78
C HIS A 383 0.36 -12.43 29.21
N PRO A 384 0.36 -13.66 28.68
CA PRO A 384 1.23 -14.13 27.60
C PRO A 384 0.84 -13.45 26.28
N GLY A 385 1.84 -13.23 25.43
CA GLY A 385 1.77 -12.29 24.31
C GLY A 385 2.43 -12.76 23.03
N VAL A 386 3.17 -13.87 23.04
CA VAL A 386 3.85 -14.40 21.84
C VAL A 386 2.85 -15.10 20.91
N PHE A 387 2.67 -16.42 20.95
CA PHE A 387 1.69 -17.10 20.10
C PHE A 387 0.31 -17.25 20.73
N LEU A 388 0.22 -17.30 22.06
CA LEU A 388 -1.06 -17.43 22.77
C LEU A 388 -1.29 -16.21 23.65
N SER A 389 -2.46 -15.59 23.50
CA SER A 389 -2.99 -14.65 24.50
C SER A 389 -3.43 -15.39 25.76
N GLN A 390 -3.70 -14.66 26.85
CA GLN A 390 -4.26 -15.26 28.08
C GLN A 390 -5.58 -15.99 27.82
N GLU A 391 -6.43 -15.48 26.93
CA GLU A 391 -7.72 -16.10 26.61
C GLU A 391 -7.54 -17.44 25.86
N MET A 392 -6.63 -17.49 24.89
CA MET A 392 -6.30 -18.72 24.18
C MET A 392 -5.68 -19.77 25.11
N LEU A 393 -4.84 -19.33 26.07
CA LEU A 393 -4.25 -20.21 27.08
C LEU A 393 -5.31 -20.78 28.03
N ASP A 394 -6.26 -19.95 28.46
CA ASP A 394 -7.37 -20.37 29.33
C ASP A 394 -8.31 -21.38 28.63
N ASP A 395 -8.64 -21.17 27.34
CA ASP A 395 -9.43 -22.14 26.55
C ASP A 395 -8.69 -23.47 26.36
N LEU A 396 -7.39 -23.42 26.07
CA LEU A 396 -6.54 -24.61 25.93
C LEU A 396 -6.55 -25.47 27.21
N VAL A 397 -6.41 -24.83 28.37
CA VAL A 397 -6.46 -25.48 29.68
C VAL A 397 -7.88 -25.97 30.00
N ALA A 398 -8.92 -25.21 29.64
CA ALA A 398 -10.32 -25.61 29.83
C ALA A 398 -10.66 -26.87 29.01
N SER A 399 -10.30 -26.89 27.72
CA SER A 399 -10.53 -27.98 26.78
C SER A 399 -9.76 -29.26 27.16
N TYR A 400 -8.50 -29.12 27.57
CA TYR A 400 -7.75 -30.22 28.20
C TYR A 400 -8.48 -30.76 29.44
N ASN A 401 -8.94 -29.88 30.33
CA ASN A 401 -9.64 -30.32 31.54
C ASN A 401 -10.99 -30.99 31.27
N ALA A 402 -11.72 -30.53 30.25
CA ALA A 402 -13.04 -31.02 29.84
C ALA A 402 -13.07 -32.48 29.36
N GLY A 403 -11.92 -33.01 28.89
CA GLY A 403 -11.79 -34.41 28.51
C GLY A 403 -11.22 -34.65 27.11
N GLU A 404 -10.91 -33.60 26.35
CA GLU A 404 -10.27 -33.66 25.03
C GLU A 404 -8.74 -33.90 25.13
N ARG A 405 -8.33 -34.45 26.29
CA ARG A 405 -6.95 -34.63 26.73
C ARG A 405 -6.10 -35.31 25.69
N ASP A 406 -6.56 -36.43 25.15
CA ASP A 406 -5.71 -37.26 24.29
C ASP A 406 -5.30 -36.51 23.01
N ASP A 407 -6.17 -35.73 22.36
CA ASP A 407 -5.81 -35.06 21.10
C ASP A 407 -5.00 -33.77 21.33
N ILE A 408 -5.37 -32.95 22.32
CA ILE A 408 -4.64 -31.73 22.70
C ILE A 408 -3.25 -32.10 23.25
N TYR A 409 -3.19 -33.01 24.23
CA TYR A 409 -1.94 -33.46 24.84
C TYR A 409 -1.05 -34.18 23.83
N ASN A 410 -1.56 -35.06 22.96
CA ASN A 410 -0.71 -35.70 21.94
C ASN A 410 -0.23 -34.72 20.85
N SER A 411 -0.85 -33.54 20.71
CA SER A 411 -0.38 -32.47 19.82
C SER A 411 0.72 -31.63 20.48
N MET A 412 0.52 -31.22 21.74
CA MET A 412 1.48 -30.40 22.50
C MET A 412 2.68 -31.19 23.05
N MET A 413 2.49 -32.49 23.34
CA MET A 413 3.49 -33.39 23.92
C MET A 413 4.04 -34.40 22.89
N HIS A 414 3.84 -34.12 21.59
CA HIS A 414 4.12 -35.07 20.51
C HIS A 414 5.58 -35.59 20.49
N TYR A 415 6.52 -34.76 20.94
CA TYR A 415 7.95 -35.09 20.96
C TYR A 415 8.25 -36.19 21.99
N LYS A 416 8.74 -37.33 21.51
CA LYS A 416 8.99 -38.53 22.33
C LYS A 416 9.97 -38.25 23.48
N ALA A 417 9.64 -38.81 24.65
CA ALA A 417 10.23 -38.47 25.94
C ALA A 417 11.72 -38.85 26.13
N ASP A 418 12.30 -39.58 25.18
CA ASP A 418 13.46 -40.44 25.43
C ASP A 418 14.83 -39.72 25.33
N ALA A 419 14.90 -38.46 24.88
CA ALA A 419 16.16 -37.85 24.44
C ALA A 419 16.33 -36.32 24.55
N ILE A 420 15.46 -35.58 25.28
CA ILE A 420 15.30 -34.13 25.01
C ILE A 420 16.00 -33.15 26.00
N VAL A 421 16.00 -33.37 27.33
CA VAL A 421 16.70 -32.44 28.28
C VAL A 421 18.21 -32.43 28.07
N ASP A 422 18.81 -33.64 28.05
CA ASP A 422 20.26 -33.83 28.04
C ASP A 422 20.93 -33.32 26.76
N ASN A 423 20.15 -33.12 25.69
CA ASN A 423 20.64 -32.66 24.40
C ASN A 423 20.43 -31.15 24.15
N CYS A 424 19.62 -30.45 24.95
CA CYS A 424 19.67 -28.99 24.97
C CYS A 424 20.89 -28.55 25.81
N ASN A 425 21.97 -28.24 25.13
CA ASN A 425 23.24 -27.85 25.73
C ASN A 425 23.91 -26.77 24.86
N PRO A 426 23.51 -25.49 25.00
CA PRO A 426 24.17 -24.40 24.29
C PRO A 426 25.65 -24.32 24.69
N PRO A 427 26.57 -24.05 23.75
CA PRO A 427 27.98 -23.83 24.04
C PRO A 427 28.19 -22.45 24.69
N THR A 428 29.28 -22.27 25.43
CA THR A 428 29.66 -20.97 26.02
C THR A 428 29.77 -19.85 24.98
N HIS A 429 30.17 -20.17 23.74
CA HIS A 429 30.14 -19.26 22.61
C HIS A 429 29.41 -19.94 21.45
N ILE A 430 28.36 -19.31 20.94
CA ILE A 430 27.65 -19.74 19.73
C ILE A 430 28.32 -19.04 18.54
N ALA A 431 28.84 -19.79 17.57
CA ALA A 431 29.47 -19.23 16.38
C ALA A 431 29.22 -20.14 15.17
N ALA A 432 29.01 -19.55 13.99
CA ALA A 432 28.84 -20.30 12.74
C ALA A 432 30.02 -21.26 12.49
N ASN A 433 29.76 -22.46 11.95
CA ASN A 433 30.87 -23.41 11.74
C ASN A 433 31.84 -22.87 10.68
N SER A 434 33.13 -23.16 10.87
CA SER A 434 34.21 -22.72 9.97
C SER A 434 34.17 -23.32 8.56
N ASP A 435 33.28 -24.30 8.30
CA ASP A 435 32.99 -24.86 6.97
C ASP A 435 31.73 -24.26 6.32
N GLY A 436 31.09 -23.28 6.97
CA GLY A 436 29.84 -22.64 6.51
C GLY A 436 28.58 -23.47 6.76
N SER A 437 28.67 -24.65 7.37
CA SER A 437 27.49 -25.41 7.78
C SER A 437 26.91 -24.88 9.09
N ASN A 438 25.59 -24.80 9.22
CA ASN A 438 24.95 -24.37 10.47
C ASN A 438 24.11 -25.48 11.11
N ASN A 439 24.40 -26.74 10.78
CA ASN A 439 23.62 -27.90 11.24
C ASN A 439 23.68 -28.09 12.76
N ASP A 440 24.82 -27.85 13.40
CA ASP A 440 24.97 -28.02 14.85
C ASP A 440 24.18 -26.95 15.62
N ILE A 441 24.26 -25.69 15.17
CA ILE A 441 23.46 -24.56 15.68
C ILE A 441 21.96 -24.83 15.47
N LYS A 442 21.56 -25.24 14.26
CA LYS A 442 20.17 -25.60 13.95
C LYS A 442 19.66 -26.70 14.87
N ASN A 443 20.41 -27.80 15.00
CA ASN A 443 20.04 -28.92 15.87
C ASN A 443 19.93 -28.47 17.33
N MET A 444 20.81 -27.57 17.80
CA MET A 444 20.75 -27.00 19.14
C MET A 444 19.49 -26.16 19.36
N TYR A 445 19.21 -25.15 18.54
CA TYR A 445 18.01 -24.32 18.71
C TYR A 445 16.72 -25.14 18.58
N VAL A 446 16.62 -26.02 17.57
CA VAL A 446 15.47 -26.93 17.41
C VAL A 446 15.30 -27.80 18.66
N THR A 447 16.38 -28.39 19.19
CA THR A 447 16.29 -29.24 20.40
C THR A 447 15.87 -28.43 21.63
N CYS A 448 16.47 -27.25 21.83
CA CYS A 448 16.22 -26.41 23.00
C CYS A 448 14.81 -25.81 23.03
N ALA A 449 14.34 -25.20 21.94
CA ALA A 449 12.98 -24.69 21.90
C ALA A 449 11.96 -25.86 21.94
N THR A 450 12.24 -27.02 21.31
CA THR A 450 11.35 -28.20 21.42
C THR A 450 11.24 -28.68 22.86
N ALA A 451 12.36 -28.70 23.59
CA ALA A 451 12.40 -29.05 25.00
C ALA A 451 11.59 -28.05 25.84
N ALA A 452 11.86 -26.76 25.71
CA ALA A 452 11.21 -25.70 26.49
C ALA A 452 9.68 -25.74 26.31
N ASN A 453 9.20 -25.75 25.06
CA ASN A 453 7.77 -25.83 24.74
C ASN A 453 7.13 -27.09 25.34
N ARG A 454 7.78 -28.26 25.22
CA ARG A 454 7.27 -29.50 25.83
C ARG A 454 7.17 -29.43 27.36
N TYR A 455 8.15 -28.83 28.04
CA TYR A 455 8.18 -28.77 29.50
C TYR A 455 7.22 -27.73 30.07
N VAL A 456 7.12 -26.55 29.47
CA VAL A 456 6.12 -25.55 29.88
C VAL A 456 4.70 -26.09 29.66
N ASN A 457 4.44 -26.77 28.54
CA ASN A 457 3.15 -27.40 28.25
C ASN A 457 2.78 -28.50 29.27
N ASP A 458 3.73 -29.36 29.65
CA ASP A 458 3.52 -30.38 30.68
C ASP A 458 3.21 -29.75 32.06
N PHE A 459 3.94 -28.68 32.40
CA PHE A 459 3.71 -27.93 33.64
C PHE A 459 2.33 -27.27 33.66
N ILE A 460 1.96 -26.53 32.61
CA ILE A 460 0.68 -25.83 32.49
C ILE A 460 -0.50 -26.82 32.54
N LEU A 461 -0.48 -27.86 31.70
CA LEU A 461 -1.61 -28.77 31.57
C LEU A 461 -1.77 -29.73 32.77
N THR A 462 -0.68 -30.11 33.44
CA THR A 462 -0.70 -31.19 34.44
C THR A 462 -0.30 -30.76 35.86
N GLY A 463 0.33 -29.59 36.02
CA GLY A 463 0.95 -29.17 37.27
C GLY A 463 2.25 -29.91 37.59
N ASN A 464 2.96 -30.43 36.58
CA ASN A 464 4.19 -31.19 36.78
C ASN A 464 5.38 -30.29 37.20
N ALA A 465 5.62 -30.19 38.51
CA ALA A 465 6.75 -29.44 39.06
C ALA A 465 8.14 -29.97 38.61
N GLU A 466 8.28 -31.22 38.16
CA GLU A 466 9.54 -31.68 37.57
C GLU A 466 9.73 -31.09 36.16
N ALA A 467 8.65 -30.90 35.40
CA ALA A 467 8.71 -30.22 34.10
C ALA A 467 9.09 -28.75 34.25
N GLU A 468 8.47 -28.05 35.22
CA GLU A 468 8.79 -26.68 35.60
C GLU A 468 10.30 -26.50 35.88
N GLN A 469 10.87 -27.32 36.76
CA GLN A 469 12.30 -27.23 37.10
C GLN A 469 13.21 -27.57 35.91
N ASN A 470 12.78 -28.44 34.99
CA ASN A 470 13.54 -28.77 33.78
C ASN A 470 13.54 -27.63 32.75
N VAL A 471 12.46 -26.85 32.62
CA VAL A 471 12.42 -25.68 31.72
C VAL A 471 13.19 -24.49 32.31
N ILE A 472 13.11 -24.26 33.63
CA ILE A 472 13.95 -23.28 34.34
C ILE A 472 15.44 -23.59 34.13
N ALA A 473 15.84 -24.84 34.38
CA ALA A 473 17.22 -25.29 34.16
C ALA A 473 17.66 -25.27 32.69
N LEU A 474 16.74 -25.10 31.74
CA LEU A 474 17.04 -24.91 30.32
C LEU A 474 17.32 -23.44 30.02
N PHE A 475 16.47 -22.51 30.46
CA PHE A 475 16.71 -21.07 30.26
C PHE A 475 17.99 -20.61 30.95
N ASN A 476 18.26 -21.09 32.16
CA ASN A 476 19.51 -20.80 32.89
C ASN A 476 20.78 -21.31 32.17
N LYS A 477 20.68 -22.25 31.21
CA LYS A 477 21.82 -22.61 30.35
C LYS A 477 22.09 -21.56 29.28
N PHE A 478 21.05 -20.89 28.76
CA PHE A 478 21.21 -19.79 27.82
C PHE A 478 21.74 -18.53 28.51
N SER A 479 21.34 -18.26 29.75
CA SER A 479 21.92 -17.18 30.58
C SER A 479 23.45 -17.32 30.75
N ALA A 480 23.96 -18.55 30.69
CA ALA A 480 25.40 -18.85 30.80
C ALA A 480 26.16 -18.82 29.45
N VAL A 481 25.54 -18.38 28.36
CA VAL A 481 26.21 -18.19 27.06
C VAL A 481 26.83 -16.79 27.03
N GLU A 482 28.14 -16.75 26.80
CA GLU A 482 28.94 -15.51 26.86
C GLU A 482 28.83 -14.69 25.56
N SER A 483 28.71 -15.32 24.38
CA SER A 483 28.64 -14.61 23.10
C SER A 483 27.95 -15.38 21.97
N TYR A 484 27.34 -14.64 21.04
CA TYR A 484 26.96 -15.10 19.71
C TYR A 484 27.90 -14.44 18.67
N THR A 485 28.10 -15.08 17.53
CA THR A 485 28.86 -14.52 16.39
C THR A 485 28.31 -15.13 15.09
N PRO A 486 27.22 -14.55 14.55
CA PRO A 486 26.54 -15.09 13.38
C PRO A 486 27.23 -14.80 12.05
N ASN A 487 26.87 -15.62 11.07
CA ASN A 487 26.75 -15.21 9.67
C ASN A 487 25.26 -15.22 9.25
N GLY A 488 24.92 -14.62 8.10
CA GLY A 488 23.53 -14.56 7.60
C GLY A 488 22.78 -15.92 7.66
N PRO A 489 23.32 -17.02 7.10
CA PRO A 489 22.67 -18.33 7.20
C PRO A 489 22.53 -18.88 8.62
N SER A 490 23.18 -18.30 9.63
CA SER A 490 22.96 -18.61 11.05
C SER A 490 21.97 -17.66 11.72
N LYS A 491 21.89 -16.38 11.30
CA LYS A 491 20.82 -15.45 11.71
C LYS A 491 19.46 -16.04 11.34
N LEU A 492 19.28 -16.48 10.09
CA LEU A 492 18.09 -17.22 9.65
C LEU A 492 17.75 -18.41 10.57
N VAL A 493 18.77 -19.20 10.93
CA VAL A 493 18.58 -20.40 11.77
C VAL A 493 18.20 -20.04 13.21
N ALA A 494 18.61 -18.88 13.71
CA ALA A 494 18.08 -18.31 14.95
C ALA A 494 16.64 -17.82 14.74
N GLY A 495 16.36 -17.01 13.70
CA GLY A 495 15.03 -16.50 13.37
C GLY A 495 13.96 -17.59 13.23
N ILE A 496 14.22 -18.70 12.55
CA ILE A 496 13.23 -19.79 12.41
C ILE A 496 12.96 -20.53 13.75
N HIS A 497 13.79 -20.36 14.79
CA HIS A 497 13.73 -21.24 15.98
C HIS A 497 13.69 -20.56 17.34
N ILE A 498 14.26 -19.36 17.51
CA ILE A 498 14.43 -18.77 18.84
C ILE A 498 13.15 -18.12 19.38
N GLY A 499 12.27 -17.56 18.53
CA GLY A 499 10.96 -17.07 18.96
C GLY A 499 10.10 -18.14 19.67
N HIS A 500 10.26 -19.41 19.31
CA HIS A 500 9.63 -20.53 20.04
C HIS A 500 10.22 -20.75 21.44
N LEU A 501 11.50 -20.42 21.68
CA LEU A 501 12.09 -20.45 23.02
C LEU A 501 11.45 -19.37 23.92
N TYR A 502 11.29 -18.16 23.38
CA TYR A 502 10.69 -17.03 24.09
C TYR A 502 9.20 -17.21 24.33
N HIS A 503 8.44 -17.80 23.40
CA HIS A 503 7.07 -18.24 23.66
C HIS A 503 6.97 -19.15 24.90
N ALA A 504 7.90 -20.09 25.06
CA ALA A 504 7.90 -20.98 26.23
C ALA A 504 8.32 -20.26 27.53
N ALA A 505 9.18 -19.24 27.45
CA ALA A 505 9.56 -18.42 28.60
C ALA A 505 8.41 -17.51 29.06
N ASP A 506 7.74 -16.86 28.11
CA ASP A 506 6.55 -16.04 28.29
C ASP A 506 5.38 -16.83 28.93
N LEU A 507 5.05 -18.00 28.39
CA LEU A 507 4.05 -18.90 28.98
C LEU A 507 4.41 -19.31 30.42
N LEU A 508 5.68 -19.57 30.71
CA LEU A 508 6.14 -19.96 32.05
C LEU A 508 6.00 -18.79 33.05
N ARG A 509 6.40 -17.59 32.65
CA ARG A 509 6.26 -16.35 33.44
C ARG A 509 4.79 -16.08 33.75
N SER A 510 3.95 -16.13 32.74
CA SER A 510 2.52 -15.78 32.80
C SER A 510 1.67 -16.78 33.61
N TRP A 511 1.96 -18.08 33.53
CA TRP A 511 1.21 -19.11 34.28
C TRP A 511 1.44 -19.07 35.81
N GLY A 512 2.54 -18.43 36.25
CA GLY A 512 2.99 -18.44 37.64
C GLY A 512 4.03 -19.53 37.87
N THR A 513 5.29 -19.11 37.98
CA THR A 513 6.47 -19.98 38.06
C THR A 513 7.24 -19.79 39.37
N SER A 514 8.02 -20.80 39.74
CA SER A 514 9.04 -20.74 40.78
C SER A 514 10.42 -20.24 40.30
N TRP A 515 10.56 -19.89 39.02
CA TRP A 515 11.76 -19.29 38.44
C TRP A 515 12.07 -17.95 39.14
N PRO A 516 13.20 -17.82 39.87
CA PRO A 516 13.53 -16.58 40.56
C PRO A 516 13.68 -15.41 39.60
N GLN A 517 13.17 -14.23 39.97
CA GLN A 517 13.26 -13.03 39.12
C GLN A 517 14.69 -12.75 38.67
N SER A 518 15.68 -12.85 39.58
CA SER A 518 17.09 -12.65 39.21
C SER A 518 17.60 -13.60 38.12
N GLU A 519 17.08 -14.83 38.02
CA GLU A 519 17.45 -15.77 36.96
C GLU A 519 16.72 -15.47 35.64
N GLN A 520 15.54 -14.82 35.71
CA GLN A 520 14.86 -14.24 34.55
C GLN A 520 15.60 -12.99 34.06
N ASP A 521 16.08 -12.14 34.97
CA ASP A 521 16.88 -10.95 34.67
C ASP A 521 18.20 -11.36 33.99
N ASP A 522 18.92 -12.36 34.53
CA ASP A 522 20.12 -12.96 33.91
C ASP A 522 19.84 -13.50 32.49
N PHE A 523 18.67 -14.11 32.26
CA PHE A 523 18.26 -14.62 30.95
C PHE A 523 17.89 -13.49 29.98
N SER A 524 17.33 -12.39 30.46
CA SER A 524 17.00 -11.20 29.67
C SER A 524 18.26 -10.42 29.26
N GLU A 525 19.25 -10.27 30.15
CA GLU A 525 20.56 -9.68 29.81
C GLU A 525 21.26 -10.51 28.71
N ALA A 526 21.30 -11.83 28.88
CA ALA A 526 21.82 -12.73 27.86
C ALA A 526 21.02 -12.63 26.55
N THR A 527 19.70 -12.49 26.60
CA THR A 527 18.85 -12.37 25.41
C THR A 527 19.17 -11.12 24.59
N ARG A 528 19.34 -9.96 25.25
CA ARG A 528 19.74 -8.71 24.58
C ARG A 528 21.07 -8.89 23.84
N ARG A 529 22.11 -9.35 24.55
CA ARG A 529 23.47 -9.58 24.04
C ARG A 529 23.58 -10.64 22.92
N LEU A 530 22.69 -11.63 22.88
CA LEU A 530 22.84 -12.81 22.02
C LEU A 530 21.88 -12.87 20.84
N PHE A 531 20.85 -12.01 20.79
CA PHE A 531 19.81 -12.09 19.77
C PHE A 531 19.20 -10.76 19.35
N VAL A 532 19.19 -9.70 20.17
CA VAL A 532 18.67 -8.41 19.75
C VAL A 532 19.63 -7.75 18.77
N ASP A 533 20.87 -7.50 19.20
CA ASP A 533 21.88 -6.82 18.37
C ASP A 533 22.20 -7.59 17.08
N ASP A 534 22.26 -8.92 17.15
CA ASP A 534 22.55 -9.78 15.99
C ASP A 534 21.45 -9.78 14.93
N LEU A 535 20.19 -9.61 15.33
CA LEU A 535 19.03 -9.81 14.46
C LEU A 535 18.38 -8.50 14.01
N LYS A 536 18.40 -7.42 14.80
CA LYS A 536 17.70 -6.14 14.54
C LYS A 536 18.02 -5.50 13.19
N ASP A 537 19.26 -5.59 12.71
CA ASP A 537 19.67 -5.09 11.39
C ASP A 537 19.13 -5.92 10.20
N TYR A 538 18.40 -7.00 10.49
CA TYR A 538 17.88 -8.00 9.55
C TYR A 538 18.94 -8.61 8.61
N SER A 539 18.47 -9.48 7.72
CA SER A 539 19.26 -10.12 6.67
C SER A 539 18.88 -9.55 5.30
N VAL A 540 18.77 -8.21 5.18
CA VAL A 540 18.28 -7.46 3.99
C VAL A 540 18.96 -7.77 2.64
N THR A 541 20.13 -8.43 2.66
CA THR A 541 20.81 -8.87 1.44
C THR A 541 20.27 -10.21 0.91
N PHE A 542 19.43 -10.91 1.68
CA PHE A 542 18.77 -12.16 1.33
C PHE A 542 17.26 -11.91 1.13
N GLY A 543 16.54 -12.82 0.48
CA GLY A 543 15.10 -12.62 0.18
C GLY A 543 14.24 -12.48 1.44
N GLY A 544 13.13 -11.76 1.33
CA GLY A 544 12.32 -11.32 2.49
C GLY A 544 11.79 -12.42 3.41
N ASN A 545 11.75 -13.69 2.98
CA ASN A 545 11.44 -14.80 3.89
C ASN A 545 12.50 -15.04 4.98
N TRP A 546 13.70 -14.47 4.85
CA TRP A 546 14.71 -14.46 5.92
C TRP A 546 14.40 -13.39 6.95
N GLN A 547 14.10 -12.18 6.49
CA GLN A 547 13.74 -11.04 7.33
C GLN A 547 12.47 -11.32 8.12
N LEU A 548 11.41 -11.83 7.49
CA LEU A 548 10.18 -12.27 8.19
C LEU A 548 10.47 -13.30 9.30
N ALA A 549 11.42 -14.22 9.08
CA ALA A 549 11.80 -15.22 10.08
C ALA A 549 12.57 -14.59 11.25
N GLU A 550 13.38 -13.57 11.00
CA GLU A 550 14.09 -12.81 12.03
C GLU A 550 13.11 -11.90 12.79
N GLY A 551 12.21 -11.21 12.09
CA GLY A 551 11.18 -10.31 12.63
C GLY A 551 10.22 -10.94 13.62
N TYR A 552 9.60 -12.11 13.32
CA TYR A 552 8.71 -12.73 14.31
C TYR A 552 9.49 -13.21 15.56
N SER A 553 10.77 -13.55 15.41
CA SER A 553 11.63 -13.87 16.57
C SER A 553 12.00 -12.61 17.37
N LEU A 554 12.23 -11.48 16.70
CA LEU A 554 12.41 -10.18 17.36
C LEU A 554 11.16 -9.73 18.11
N LEU A 555 9.95 -9.85 17.54
CA LEU A 555 8.71 -9.60 18.28
C LEU A 555 8.58 -10.51 19.51
N ALA A 556 8.88 -11.81 19.38
CA ALA A 556 8.84 -12.74 20.51
C ALA A 556 9.87 -12.39 21.61
N ILE A 557 11.04 -11.87 21.22
CA ILE A 557 12.07 -11.35 22.14
C ILE A 557 11.61 -10.05 22.80
N ALA A 558 11.08 -9.10 22.03
CA ALA A 558 10.61 -7.81 22.51
C ALA A 558 9.48 -7.98 23.53
N VAL A 559 8.54 -8.90 23.26
CA VAL A 559 7.53 -9.34 24.24
C VAL A 559 8.20 -9.87 25.51
N TRP A 560 9.11 -10.84 25.42
CA TRP A 560 9.79 -11.38 26.62
C TRP A 560 10.55 -10.31 27.45
N LEU A 561 11.15 -9.34 26.76
CA LEU A 561 11.97 -8.28 27.37
C LEU A 561 11.17 -7.09 27.92
N ASP A 562 9.85 -7.07 27.73
CA ASP A 562 8.97 -5.91 27.93
C ASP A 562 9.48 -4.66 27.16
N ASP A 563 10.04 -4.88 25.96
CA ASP A 563 10.73 -3.87 25.15
C ASP A 563 9.82 -3.27 24.07
N LYS A 564 9.15 -2.17 24.42
CA LYS A 564 8.20 -1.47 23.54
C LYS A 564 8.86 -0.91 22.28
N ALA A 565 10.06 -0.34 22.39
CA ALA A 565 10.74 0.29 21.27
C ALA A 565 11.09 -0.75 20.20
N LEU A 566 11.76 -1.84 20.61
CA LEU A 566 12.08 -2.95 19.71
C LEU A 566 10.83 -3.57 19.09
N PHE A 567 9.74 -3.67 19.85
CA PHE A 567 8.47 -4.21 19.37
C PHE A 567 7.87 -3.33 18.26
N LEU A 568 7.75 -2.02 18.49
CA LEU A 568 7.13 -1.09 17.54
C LEU A 568 8.00 -0.85 16.31
N GLU A 569 9.31 -0.75 16.47
CA GLU A 569 10.28 -0.71 15.35
C GLU A 569 10.14 -1.95 14.46
N THR A 570 10.06 -3.15 15.07
CA THR A 570 9.85 -4.40 14.34
C THR A 570 8.50 -4.40 13.63
N VAL A 571 7.41 -3.98 14.27
CA VAL A 571 6.09 -3.87 13.62
C VAL A 571 6.14 -2.91 12.42
N ARG A 572 6.68 -1.70 12.61
CA ARG A 572 6.81 -0.67 11.56
C ARG A 572 7.60 -1.17 10.35
N HIS A 573 8.65 -1.95 10.54
CA HIS A 573 9.45 -2.50 9.43
C HIS A 573 8.62 -3.40 8.49
N PHE A 574 7.67 -4.19 9.02
CA PHE A 574 6.86 -5.11 8.21
C PHE A 574 5.48 -4.54 7.81
N HIS A 575 5.02 -3.45 8.43
CA HIS A 575 3.74 -2.80 8.13
C HIS A 575 3.75 -2.10 6.76
N GLN A 576 2.59 -1.96 6.13
CA GLN A 576 2.50 -1.39 4.77
C GLN A 576 2.85 0.11 4.70
N SER A 577 2.61 0.86 5.78
CA SER A 577 3.01 2.28 5.88
C SER A 577 4.51 2.49 6.12
N SER A 578 5.32 1.42 6.23
CA SER A 578 6.77 1.56 6.33
C SER A 578 7.35 2.32 5.13
N PRO A 579 8.17 3.37 5.31
CA PRO A 579 8.92 3.97 4.20
C PRO A 579 9.95 2.99 3.61
N ILE A 580 10.33 1.95 4.35
CA ILE A 580 11.28 0.92 3.94
C ILE A 580 10.60 -0.05 2.95
N LYS A 581 10.86 0.13 1.65
CA LYS A 581 10.32 -0.72 0.57
C LYS A 581 11.26 -1.88 0.24
N ASP A 582 11.40 -2.83 1.15
CA ASP A 582 12.20 -4.06 0.92
C ASP A 582 11.34 -5.30 0.58
N ASP A 583 12.00 -6.40 0.21
CA ASP A 583 11.36 -7.66 -0.19
C ASP A 583 10.54 -8.32 0.94
N ALA A 584 10.52 -7.80 2.17
CA ALA A 584 9.90 -8.41 3.36
C ALA A 584 8.67 -7.68 3.91
N ARG A 585 8.48 -6.39 3.61
CA ARG A 585 7.25 -5.63 3.93
C ARG A 585 6.03 -6.41 3.45
N LEU A 586 4.98 -6.51 4.26
CA LEU A 586 3.95 -7.56 4.07
C LEU A 586 3.17 -7.42 2.75
N ASP A 587 2.91 -6.20 2.29
CA ASP A 587 2.26 -5.87 1.01
C ASP A 587 3.16 -6.11 -0.22
N ILE A 588 4.49 -6.11 -0.04
CA ILE A 588 5.47 -6.44 -1.08
C ILE A 588 5.70 -7.96 -1.12
N TYR A 589 5.85 -8.61 0.04
CA TYR A 589 6.08 -10.04 0.14
C TYR A 589 4.85 -10.88 -0.23
N LEU A 590 3.64 -10.37 0.02
CA LEU A 590 2.36 -11.01 -0.26
C LEU A 590 1.56 -10.19 -1.30
N LEU A 591 1.62 -10.64 -2.56
CA LEU A 591 0.97 -9.98 -3.69
C LEU A 591 -0.57 -10.02 -3.56
N PRO A 592 -1.31 -9.05 -4.16
CA PRO A 592 -2.76 -8.96 -4.03
C PRO A 592 -3.56 -10.21 -4.45
N ASN A 593 -3.04 -11.03 -5.36
CA ASN A 593 -3.66 -12.29 -5.76
C ASN A 593 -3.45 -13.44 -4.74
N GLY A 594 -2.71 -13.22 -3.65
CA GLY A 594 -2.31 -14.24 -2.66
C GLY A 594 -1.00 -14.95 -2.99
N GLN A 595 -0.34 -14.65 -4.10
CA GLN A 595 0.99 -15.18 -4.35
C GLN A 595 2.00 -14.56 -3.38
N ASN A 596 2.92 -15.36 -2.83
CA ASN A 596 4.05 -14.83 -2.07
C ASN A 596 5.32 -14.77 -2.93
N HIS A 597 6.24 -13.88 -2.57
CA HIS A 597 7.49 -13.62 -3.28
C HIS A 597 8.31 -14.89 -3.61
N GLU A 598 8.33 -15.89 -2.72
CA GLU A 598 9.12 -17.13 -2.90
C GLU A 598 8.39 -18.22 -3.72
N SER A 599 7.18 -17.97 -4.24
CA SER A 599 6.38 -18.94 -5.03
C SER A 599 7.08 -19.43 -6.31
N THR A 600 8.05 -18.66 -6.79
CA THR A 600 8.83 -18.86 -8.02
C THR A 600 10.12 -19.65 -7.78
N ARG A 601 10.46 -19.94 -6.52
CA ARG A 601 11.67 -20.68 -6.12
C ARG A 601 11.38 -22.15 -5.83
N ASP A 602 10.79 -22.46 -4.68
CA ASP A 602 10.34 -23.80 -4.32
C ASP A 602 9.28 -23.77 -3.20
N GLN A 603 8.48 -24.83 -3.13
CA GLN A 603 7.31 -24.85 -2.28
C GLN A 603 7.61 -24.96 -0.78
N LEU A 604 8.84 -25.28 -0.36
CA LEU A 604 9.19 -25.31 1.07
C LEU A 604 9.64 -23.95 1.59
N HIS A 605 10.32 -23.15 0.78
CA HIS A 605 10.67 -21.77 1.14
C HIS A 605 9.46 -20.82 1.08
N ALA A 606 8.55 -21.01 0.12
CA ALA A 606 7.24 -20.34 0.12
C ALA A 606 6.46 -20.62 1.41
N GLN A 607 6.35 -21.89 1.84
CA GLN A 607 5.75 -22.29 3.13
C GLN A 607 6.43 -21.66 4.35
N MET A 608 7.75 -21.47 4.30
CA MET A 608 8.50 -20.88 5.40
C MET A 608 8.18 -19.39 5.53
N GLY A 609 8.16 -18.65 4.43
CA GLY A 609 7.91 -17.20 4.44
C GLY A 609 6.47 -16.84 4.80
N ILE A 610 5.47 -17.48 4.19
CA ILE A 610 4.05 -17.21 4.55
C ILE A 610 3.77 -17.56 6.01
N LEU A 611 4.40 -18.62 6.55
CA LEU A 611 4.29 -18.91 7.97
C LEU A 611 5.00 -17.86 8.83
N ALA A 612 6.20 -17.41 8.47
CA ALA A 612 6.91 -16.39 9.23
C ALA A 612 6.07 -15.10 9.32
N ALA A 613 5.45 -14.67 8.21
CA ALA A 613 4.45 -13.60 8.21
C ALA A 613 3.27 -13.89 9.15
N ALA A 614 2.68 -15.09 9.09
CA ALA A 614 1.58 -15.47 9.99
C ALA A 614 1.99 -15.52 11.47
N GLN A 615 3.24 -15.90 11.78
CA GLN A 615 3.76 -15.92 13.15
C GLN A 615 4.02 -14.50 13.67
N LEU A 616 4.52 -13.63 12.80
CA LEU A 616 4.72 -12.21 13.06
C LEU A 616 3.37 -11.53 13.36
N ALA A 617 2.39 -11.72 12.48
CA ALA A 617 1.04 -11.20 12.64
C ALA A 617 0.32 -11.77 13.87
N GLN A 618 0.53 -13.04 14.23
CA GLN A 618 -0.06 -13.58 15.46
C GLN A 618 0.48 -12.90 16.73
N ILE A 619 1.77 -12.56 16.76
CA ILE A 619 2.38 -11.86 17.91
C ILE A 619 1.88 -10.42 17.97
N ALA A 620 1.87 -9.69 16.85
CA ALA A 620 1.30 -8.35 16.75
C ALA A 620 -0.17 -8.32 17.20
N PHE A 621 -0.97 -9.28 16.73
CA PHE A 621 -2.39 -9.40 17.04
C PHE A 621 -2.65 -9.65 18.53
N ASN A 622 -1.78 -10.42 19.21
CA ASN A 622 -1.85 -10.62 20.66
C ASN A 622 -1.54 -9.34 21.46
N GLN A 623 -0.98 -8.31 20.83
CA GLN A 623 -0.75 -6.97 21.38
C GLN A 623 -1.76 -5.91 20.87
N GLY A 624 -2.75 -6.32 20.07
CA GLY A 624 -3.81 -5.44 19.54
C GLY A 624 -3.59 -4.89 18.12
N ILE A 625 -2.46 -5.22 17.46
CA ILE A 625 -2.11 -4.70 16.13
C ILE A 625 -2.42 -5.74 15.05
N ASP A 626 -3.20 -5.38 14.02
CA ASP A 626 -3.63 -6.32 12.98
C ASP A 626 -2.71 -6.33 11.76
N LEU A 627 -1.73 -7.26 11.74
CA LEU A 627 -0.88 -7.51 10.56
C LEU A 627 -1.33 -8.73 9.74
N TRP A 628 -2.57 -9.21 9.94
CA TRP A 628 -3.08 -10.37 9.19
C TRP A 628 -3.69 -9.99 7.84
N GLU A 629 -4.32 -8.82 7.81
CA GLU A 629 -4.81 -8.15 6.62
C GLU A 629 -4.08 -6.82 6.49
N GLY A 630 -3.96 -6.34 5.26
CA GLY A 630 -3.68 -4.94 4.98
C GLY A 630 -4.44 -4.53 3.73
N GLU A 631 -4.30 -3.29 3.32
CA GLU A 631 -4.96 -2.73 2.15
C GLU A 631 -4.72 -3.58 0.88
N HIS A 632 -3.49 -4.06 0.69
CA HIS A 632 -3.09 -4.80 -0.51
C HIS A 632 -2.92 -6.31 -0.30
N TYR A 633 -2.79 -6.80 0.94
CA TYR A 633 -2.43 -8.20 1.23
C TYR A 633 -3.40 -8.91 2.18
N SER A 634 -3.27 -10.24 2.26
CA SER A 634 -3.95 -11.07 3.26
C SER A 634 -3.13 -12.35 3.45
N ILE A 635 -2.76 -12.63 4.70
CA ILE A 635 -2.07 -13.87 5.04
C ILE A 635 -2.99 -15.08 4.78
N GLY A 636 -4.30 -14.94 5.02
CA GLY A 636 -5.31 -15.94 4.71
C GLY A 636 -5.37 -16.28 3.21
N ARG A 637 -5.46 -15.25 2.34
CA ARG A 637 -5.40 -15.44 0.88
C ARG A 637 -4.10 -16.10 0.46
N ALA A 638 -2.97 -15.74 1.08
CA ALA A 638 -1.67 -16.32 0.75
C ALA A 638 -1.57 -17.82 1.06
N PHE A 639 -2.15 -18.27 2.17
CA PHE A 639 -2.23 -19.70 2.48
C PHE A 639 -3.22 -20.45 1.59
N GLU A 640 -4.34 -19.85 1.19
CA GLU A 640 -5.33 -20.47 0.29
C GLU A 640 -4.79 -20.62 -1.14
N HIS A 641 -4.21 -19.55 -1.70
CA HIS A 641 -3.52 -19.56 -3.01
C HIS A 641 -2.43 -20.65 -3.05
N PHE A 642 -1.58 -20.66 -2.02
CA PHE A 642 -0.54 -21.68 -1.88
C PHE A 642 -1.12 -23.10 -1.72
N ALA A 643 -2.24 -23.28 -1.01
CA ALA A 643 -2.88 -24.58 -0.85
C ALA A 643 -3.47 -25.13 -2.16
N LEU A 644 -4.12 -24.27 -2.95
CA LEU A 644 -4.63 -24.60 -4.28
C LEU A 644 -3.49 -25.03 -5.21
N TYR A 645 -2.47 -24.17 -5.34
CA TYR A 645 -1.34 -24.35 -6.23
C TYR A 645 -0.48 -25.58 -5.88
N ASN A 646 -0.22 -25.80 -4.60
CA ASN A 646 0.70 -26.85 -4.16
C ASN A 646 0.05 -28.24 -4.10
N PHE A 647 -1.30 -28.34 -4.07
CA PHE A 647 -1.97 -29.62 -3.78
C PHE A 647 -3.19 -29.99 -4.63
N GLU A 648 -3.94 -29.06 -5.22
CA GLU A 648 -5.30 -29.36 -5.72
C GLU A 648 -5.46 -29.34 -7.24
N ASN A 649 -5.08 -28.25 -7.93
CA ASN A 649 -4.90 -28.27 -9.38
C ASN A 649 -3.99 -27.13 -9.87
N ILE A 650 -3.19 -27.39 -10.89
CA ILE A 650 -2.02 -26.55 -11.24
C ILE A 650 -2.34 -25.43 -12.24
N ASP A 651 -3.31 -25.65 -13.12
CA ASP A 651 -3.51 -24.84 -14.33
C ASP A 651 -4.54 -23.71 -14.13
N GLU A 652 -5.05 -23.51 -12.91
CA GLU A 652 -6.18 -22.61 -12.60
C GLU A 652 -5.84 -21.51 -11.56
N VAL A 653 -4.68 -21.55 -10.91
CA VAL A 653 -4.28 -20.56 -9.90
C VAL A 653 -3.61 -19.35 -10.58
N PRO A 654 -4.11 -18.11 -10.40
CA PRO A 654 -3.53 -16.93 -11.02
C PRO A 654 -2.06 -16.74 -10.62
N PHE A 655 -1.22 -16.44 -11.61
CA PHE A 655 0.17 -16.05 -11.41
C PHE A 655 0.34 -14.56 -11.72
N GLN A 656 0.86 -13.81 -10.75
CA GLN A 656 1.22 -12.42 -10.92
C GLN A 656 2.74 -12.33 -11.17
N MET A 657 3.12 -11.81 -12.35
CA MET A 657 4.52 -11.52 -12.64
C MET A 657 5.01 -10.43 -11.69
N HIS A 658 6.17 -10.66 -11.07
CA HIS A 658 6.82 -9.70 -10.18
C HIS A 658 8.33 -9.66 -10.43
N THR A 659 9.00 -8.71 -9.80
CA THR A 659 10.45 -8.53 -9.82
C THR A 659 10.97 -8.50 -8.41
N ASN A 660 11.85 -9.44 -8.06
CA ASN A 660 12.56 -9.40 -6.78
C ASN A 660 13.46 -8.16 -6.75
N THR A 661 13.39 -7.38 -5.68
CA THR A 661 14.14 -6.12 -5.61
C THR A 661 15.60 -6.33 -5.20
N PHE A 662 15.93 -7.38 -4.40
CA PHE A 662 17.31 -7.61 -3.94
C PHE A 662 17.85 -9.05 -4.08
N HIS A 663 19.13 -9.13 -4.49
CA HIS A 663 19.93 -10.36 -4.46
C HIS A 663 21.40 -10.12 -4.05
N PRO A 664 22.00 -10.97 -3.18
CA PRO A 664 23.22 -10.66 -2.40
C PRO A 664 24.54 -10.68 -3.18
N ASN A 665 24.54 -11.07 -4.46
CA ASN A 665 25.76 -11.40 -5.20
C ASN A 665 26.25 -10.27 -6.13
N GLY A 666 25.59 -9.11 -6.12
CA GLY A 666 25.88 -8.01 -7.04
C GLY A 666 25.53 -8.30 -8.50
N SER A 667 24.85 -9.43 -8.79
CA SER A 667 24.18 -9.59 -10.08
C SER A 667 22.77 -9.03 -9.97
N ALA A 668 22.65 -7.73 -10.20
CA ALA A 668 21.43 -7.13 -10.71
C ALA A 668 21.17 -7.65 -12.14
N THR A 669 20.84 -8.94 -12.25
CA THR A 669 20.12 -9.47 -13.40
C THR A 669 18.66 -9.39 -13.03
N TYR A 670 18.00 -8.35 -13.55
CA TYR A 670 16.54 -8.22 -13.61
C TYR A 670 15.96 -9.48 -14.25
N GLY A 671 15.65 -10.47 -13.41
CA GLY A 671 14.90 -11.66 -13.76
C GLY A 671 13.45 -11.36 -13.45
N ARG A 672 12.64 -11.11 -14.47
CA ARG A 672 11.19 -11.12 -14.25
C ARG A 672 10.80 -12.54 -13.90
N GLU A 673 10.16 -12.72 -12.76
CA GLU A 673 9.59 -14.01 -12.44
C GLU A 673 8.34 -14.22 -13.30
N THR A 674 8.35 -15.30 -14.09
CA THR A 674 7.43 -15.53 -15.21
C THR A 674 6.54 -16.77 -15.05
N HIS A 675 6.76 -17.55 -13.99
CA HIS A 675 5.96 -18.71 -13.63
C HIS A 675 6.20 -19.10 -12.17
N MET A 676 5.20 -19.69 -11.51
CA MET A 676 5.39 -20.32 -10.21
C MET A 676 6.20 -21.63 -10.34
N SER A 677 7.08 -21.92 -9.38
CA SER A 677 7.98 -23.08 -9.44
C SER A 677 7.30 -24.41 -9.07
N THR A 678 7.50 -25.42 -9.92
CA THR A 678 7.04 -26.79 -9.65
C THR A 678 7.87 -27.52 -8.58
N ASP A 679 8.98 -26.94 -8.13
CA ASP A 679 9.94 -27.65 -7.28
C ASP A 679 9.41 -27.88 -5.88
N GLN A 680 9.51 -29.14 -5.45
CA GLN A 680 8.99 -29.64 -4.18
C GLN A 680 7.46 -29.54 -4.04
N ARG A 681 6.71 -29.37 -5.14
CA ARG A 681 5.24 -29.41 -5.13
C ARG A 681 4.67 -30.71 -4.52
N GLY A 682 3.59 -30.59 -3.76
CA GLY A 682 2.95 -31.67 -3.01
C GLY A 682 3.59 -31.97 -1.63
N HIS A 683 4.67 -31.30 -1.24
CA HIS A 683 5.19 -31.38 0.14
C HIS A 683 4.47 -30.38 1.04
N SER A 684 3.89 -30.88 2.14
CA SER A 684 3.18 -30.09 3.15
C SER A 684 3.94 -30.06 4.48
N ARG A 685 3.92 -28.90 5.14
CA ARG A 685 4.41 -28.66 6.49
C ARG A 685 3.24 -28.41 7.44
N ALA A 686 3.48 -28.46 8.75
CA ALA A 686 2.44 -28.33 9.78
C ALA A 686 2.08 -26.86 10.10
N VAL A 687 1.75 -26.08 9.06
CA VAL A 687 1.63 -24.61 9.11
C VAL A 687 0.19 -24.08 9.22
N TRP A 688 -0.78 -24.92 8.87
CA TRP A 688 -2.17 -24.52 8.54
C TRP A 688 -3.04 -24.12 9.73
N ASN A 689 -2.76 -24.66 10.91
CA ASN A 689 -3.70 -24.63 12.03
C ASN A 689 -3.85 -23.24 12.67
N MET A 690 -2.79 -22.44 12.69
CA MET A 690 -2.81 -21.07 13.22
C MET A 690 -3.68 -20.17 12.35
N VAL A 691 -3.45 -20.20 11.03
CA VAL A 691 -4.24 -19.48 10.03
C VAL A 691 -5.70 -19.93 10.04
N HIS A 692 -5.96 -21.23 10.10
CA HIS A 692 -7.33 -21.76 10.23
C HIS A 692 -8.01 -21.29 11.53
N HIS A 693 -7.29 -21.23 12.65
CA HIS A 693 -7.86 -20.70 13.89
C HIS A 693 -8.18 -19.21 13.75
N HIS A 694 -7.24 -18.39 13.28
CA HIS A 694 -7.42 -16.95 13.14
C HIS A 694 -8.59 -16.59 12.22
N TYR A 695 -8.62 -17.13 11.00
CA TYR A 695 -9.67 -16.78 10.04
C TYR A 695 -10.98 -17.50 10.30
N THR A 696 -10.97 -18.84 10.40
CA THR A 696 -12.21 -19.62 10.43
C THR A 696 -12.84 -19.70 11.82
N ASN A 697 -12.03 -19.75 12.89
CA ASN A 697 -12.57 -19.85 14.26
C ASN A 697 -12.77 -18.49 14.94
N TYR A 698 -11.92 -17.49 14.67
CA TYR A 698 -11.99 -16.17 15.29
C TYR A 698 -12.69 -15.12 14.40
N ARG A 699 -12.17 -14.81 13.19
CA ARG A 699 -12.81 -13.82 12.29
C ARG A 699 -14.14 -14.30 11.69
N GLY A 700 -14.28 -15.60 11.46
CA GLY A 700 -15.43 -16.21 10.76
C GLY A 700 -15.29 -16.25 9.23
N THR A 701 -14.10 -15.96 8.70
CA THR A 701 -13.77 -16.03 7.27
C THR A 701 -13.46 -17.48 6.86
N ASP A 702 -14.09 -17.96 5.78
CA ASP A 702 -13.89 -19.33 5.29
C ASP A 702 -12.77 -19.37 4.24
N PHE A 703 -11.71 -20.14 4.53
CA PHE A 703 -10.65 -20.49 3.59
C PHE A 703 -10.67 -22.03 3.41
N PRO A 704 -11.41 -22.56 2.43
CA PRO A 704 -11.75 -23.98 2.34
C PRO A 704 -10.54 -24.92 2.25
N GLU A 705 -9.50 -24.56 1.50
CA GLU A 705 -8.31 -25.39 1.37
C GLU A 705 -7.41 -25.28 2.60
N VAL A 706 -7.22 -24.09 3.19
CA VAL A 706 -6.54 -23.93 4.50
C VAL A 706 -7.22 -24.80 5.56
N LYS A 707 -8.56 -24.74 5.64
CA LYS A 707 -9.35 -25.59 6.52
C LYS A 707 -9.11 -27.08 6.27
N LYS A 708 -9.16 -27.51 5.01
CA LYS A 708 -8.93 -28.91 4.62
C LYS A 708 -7.49 -29.37 4.91
N LYS A 709 -6.47 -28.51 4.81
CA LYS A 709 -5.10 -28.85 5.22
C LYS A 709 -4.98 -28.92 6.74
N SER A 710 -5.65 -28.04 7.48
CA SER A 710 -5.74 -28.08 8.95
C SER A 710 -6.40 -29.37 9.45
N ASP A 711 -7.59 -29.71 8.92
CA ASP A 711 -8.31 -30.95 9.24
C ASP A 711 -7.48 -32.22 8.94
N ASN A 712 -6.73 -32.22 7.82
CA ASN A 712 -5.88 -33.33 7.40
C ASN A 712 -4.45 -33.27 7.96
N SER A 713 -4.12 -32.29 8.82
CA SER A 713 -2.80 -32.17 9.44
C SER A 713 -2.56 -33.38 10.35
N THR A 714 -1.89 -34.41 9.83
CA THR A 714 -1.54 -35.56 10.67
C THR A 714 -0.62 -35.09 11.79
N ASN A 715 -0.82 -35.60 13.01
CA ASN A 715 -0.05 -35.21 14.21
C ASN A 715 1.47 -35.48 14.12
N ALA A 716 2.04 -35.84 12.97
CA ALA A 716 3.43 -36.24 12.79
C ALA A 716 4.25 -35.14 12.09
N PRO A 717 5.09 -34.38 12.81
CA PRO A 717 6.21 -33.66 12.20
C PRO A 717 7.15 -34.64 11.51
N GLY A 718 7.74 -34.20 10.39
CA GLY A 718 8.87 -34.90 9.78
C GLY A 718 10.06 -34.96 10.75
N SER A 719 10.91 -35.97 10.60
CA SER A 719 12.10 -36.14 11.43
C SER A 719 13.11 -35.00 11.21
N GLY A 720 13.16 -34.03 12.12
CA GLY A 720 14.25 -33.06 12.25
C GLY A 720 14.03 -31.68 11.62
N THR A 721 12.79 -31.30 11.28
CA THR A 721 12.51 -29.99 10.67
C THR A 721 11.41 -29.23 11.43
N GLU A 722 11.85 -28.18 12.13
CA GLU A 722 11.14 -26.93 12.41
C GLU A 722 9.87 -26.98 13.29
N MET A 723 9.92 -26.28 14.43
CA MET A 723 8.72 -25.82 15.14
C MET A 723 8.08 -24.72 14.31
N TYR A 724 6.78 -24.85 14.06
CA TYR A 724 6.06 -24.00 13.11
C TYR A 724 4.71 -23.50 13.64
N GLY A 725 4.65 -23.18 14.94
CA GLY A 725 3.54 -22.50 15.64
C GLY A 725 2.20 -23.24 15.71
N GLY A 726 1.67 -23.72 14.59
CA GLY A 726 0.29 -24.17 14.42
C GLY A 726 -0.17 -25.33 15.31
N LEU A 727 0.71 -26.13 15.91
CA LEU A 727 0.27 -27.24 16.77
C LEU A 727 -0.43 -26.76 18.06
N TYR A 728 -0.18 -25.52 18.50
CA TYR A 728 -0.90 -24.90 19.62
C TYR A 728 -2.38 -24.65 19.34
N PHE A 729 -2.68 -24.26 18.10
CA PHE A 729 -4.01 -23.88 17.64
C PHE A 729 -4.90 -25.09 17.29
N LYS A 730 -4.36 -26.31 17.42
CA LYS A 730 -5.08 -27.54 17.10
C LYS A 730 -6.04 -27.94 18.22
N GLY A 731 -7.31 -27.63 18.02
CA GLY A 731 -8.40 -28.00 18.95
C GLY A 731 -8.78 -26.90 19.95
N LEU A 732 -8.24 -25.69 19.80
CA LEU A 732 -8.84 -24.50 20.44
C LEU A 732 -10.26 -24.32 19.91
N ALA A 733 -11.20 -24.03 20.80
CA ALA A 733 -12.55 -23.64 20.41
C ALA A 733 -12.53 -22.25 19.74
N GLY A 734 -13.56 -21.95 18.95
CA GLY A 734 -13.76 -20.58 18.47
C GLY A 734 -14.12 -19.67 19.63
N LEU A 735 -13.15 -18.85 20.06
CA LEU A 735 -13.39 -17.75 20.98
C LEU A 735 -14.31 -16.75 20.28
N SER A 736 -15.48 -16.51 20.87
CA SER A 736 -16.55 -15.74 20.26
C SER A 736 -16.25 -14.25 20.33
N GLN A 737 -16.28 -13.56 19.18
CA GLN A 737 -16.36 -12.10 19.00
C GLN A 737 -16.82 -11.33 20.26
N THR A 738 -15.87 -10.93 21.11
CA THR A 738 -16.11 -10.03 22.26
C THR A 738 -15.07 -8.93 22.43
N HIS A 739 -14.01 -8.91 21.61
CA HIS A 739 -13.57 -7.62 21.07
C HIS A 739 -14.68 -7.12 20.15
N ASP A 740 -14.98 -5.82 20.23
CA ASP A 740 -15.83 -5.17 19.23
C ASP A 740 -15.23 -5.48 17.85
N ALA A 741 -16.05 -6.04 16.97
CA ALA A 741 -15.56 -6.53 15.71
C ALA A 741 -15.11 -5.34 14.87
N VAL A 742 -13.80 -5.27 14.57
CA VAL A 742 -13.26 -4.56 13.40
C VAL A 742 -14.19 -4.90 12.24
N ASP A 743 -14.77 -3.88 11.62
CA ASP A 743 -15.99 -4.08 10.85
C ASP A 743 -15.71 -4.99 9.65
N THR A 744 -16.30 -6.19 9.70
CA THR A 744 -16.27 -7.16 8.58
C THR A 744 -17.08 -6.67 7.36
N SER A 745 -17.44 -5.38 7.32
CA SER A 745 -17.88 -4.65 6.13
C SER A 745 -16.76 -4.34 5.13
N VAL A 746 -15.48 -4.66 5.45
CA VAL A 746 -14.44 -4.93 4.43
C VAL A 746 -15.02 -5.96 3.47
N THR A 747 -15.53 -5.45 2.35
CA THR A 747 -16.38 -6.20 1.44
C THR A 747 -15.59 -7.37 0.91
N LEU A 748 -16.08 -8.59 1.20
CA LEU A 748 -15.45 -9.87 0.91
C LEU A 748 -14.53 -9.80 -0.32
N ILE A 749 -13.22 -9.74 -0.09
CA ILE A 749 -12.21 -9.62 -1.17
C ILE A 749 -12.21 -10.89 -2.06
N SER A 750 -12.92 -11.97 -1.67
CA SER A 750 -13.29 -13.05 -2.60
C SER A 750 -14.00 -12.52 -3.86
N ASP A 751 -14.85 -11.51 -3.71
CA ASP A 751 -15.60 -10.87 -4.80
C ASP A 751 -14.73 -9.86 -5.60
N GLN A 752 -13.44 -9.73 -5.24
CA GLN A 752 -12.43 -8.90 -5.92
C GLN A 752 -11.29 -9.74 -6.52
N ILE A 753 -11.02 -10.95 -6.01
CA ILE A 753 -10.07 -11.91 -6.64
C ILE A 753 -10.50 -12.21 -8.08
N ASP A 754 -11.80 -12.39 -8.33
CA ASP A 754 -12.35 -12.61 -9.67
C ASP A 754 -12.38 -11.33 -10.54
N LYS A 755 -12.02 -10.16 -10.00
CA LYS A 755 -11.96 -8.89 -10.75
C LYS A 755 -10.54 -8.45 -11.11
N LEU A 756 -9.52 -8.98 -10.43
CA LEU A 756 -8.13 -8.76 -10.82
C LEU A 756 -7.81 -9.55 -12.10
N PRO A 757 -7.05 -8.95 -13.05
CA PRO A 757 -6.69 -9.63 -14.28
C PRO A 757 -5.72 -10.78 -14.04
N LEU A 758 -6.08 -11.96 -14.56
CA LEU A 758 -5.21 -13.13 -14.69
C LEU A 758 -3.97 -12.83 -15.54
N ILE A 759 -4.09 -11.89 -16.49
CA ILE A 759 -3.02 -11.40 -17.36
C ILE A 759 -3.24 -9.91 -17.60
N ALA A 760 -2.21 -9.09 -17.39
CA ALA A 760 -2.17 -7.69 -17.80
C ALA A 760 -0.86 -7.42 -18.55
N LEU A 761 -0.94 -6.99 -19.81
CA LEU A 761 0.22 -6.80 -20.71
C LEU A 761 0.27 -5.36 -21.21
N ASN A 762 1.40 -4.68 -20.99
CA ASN A 762 1.75 -3.52 -21.81
C ASN A 762 2.33 -4.04 -23.15
N LEU A 763 1.72 -3.63 -24.26
CA LEU A 763 2.06 -4.12 -25.60
C LEU A 763 3.04 -3.18 -26.33
N GLY A 764 3.05 -1.90 -25.98
CA GLY A 764 3.92 -0.86 -26.57
C GLY A 764 5.11 -0.41 -25.70
N GLY A 765 5.09 -0.69 -24.40
CA GLY A 765 5.99 -0.07 -23.42
C GLY A 765 6.69 -1.02 -22.45
N GLY A 766 7.00 -0.51 -21.26
CA GLY A 766 7.78 -1.16 -20.22
C GLY A 766 6.96 -2.05 -19.28
N ILE A 767 7.42 -2.17 -18.03
CA ILE A 767 6.54 -2.57 -16.92
C ILE A 767 5.95 -1.27 -16.40
N GLU A 768 4.63 -1.18 -16.34
CA GLU A 768 3.90 -0.04 -15.80
C GLU A 768 2.99 -0.53 -14.66
N HIS A 769 2.69 0.35 -13.71
CA HIS A 769 1.91 0.04 -12.53
C HIS A 769 0.61 0.87 -12.54
N ASP A 770 -0.53 0.19 -12.67
CA ASP A 770 -1.83 0.76 -12.35
C ASP A 770 -2.00 0.62 -10.83
N ASN A 771 -1.63 1.67 -10.09
CA ASN A 771 -1.61 1.67 -8.63
C ASN A 771 -3.02 1.63 -8.02
N GLU A 772 -4.00 2.25 -8.68
CA GLU A 772 -5.41 2.29 -8.28
C GLU A 772 -6.06 0.90 -8.33
N ARG A 773 -6.01 0.24 -9.50
CA ARG A 773 -6.55 -1.11 -9.71
C ARG A 773 -5.60 -2.20 -9.20
N ARG A 774 -4.39 -1.81 -8.81
CA ARG A 774 -3.31 -2.66 -8.28
C ARG A 774 -2.88 -3.74 -9.29
N VAL A 775 -2.83 -3.33 -10.56
CA VAL A 775 -2.50 -4.17 -11.72
C VAL A 775 -1.12 -3.81 -12.25
N VAL A 776 -0.22 -4.79 -12.32
CA VAL A 776 1.10 -4.61 -12.95
C VAL A 776 1.00 -4.99 -14.43
N PHE A 777 0.99 -3.98 -15.31
CA PHE A 777 1.00 -4.16 -16.76
C PHE A 777 2.43 -4.46 -17.21
N VAL A 778 2.70 -5.73 -17.49
CA VAL A 778 4.07 -6.16 -17.82
C VAL A 778 4.33 -6.12 -19.33
N GLN A 779 5.48 -5.58 -19.75
CA GLN A 779 5.93 -5.63 -21.16
C GLN A 779 5.77 -7.04 -21.74
N ALA A 780 5.11 -7.16 -22.89
CA ALA A 780 4.93 -8.43 -23.58
C ALA A 780 6.27 -9.10 -23.94
N ALA A 781 6.56 -10.22 -23.26
CA ALA A 781 7.78 -10.99 -23.46
C ALA A 781 7.73 -11.91 -24.69
N SER A 782 8.87 -12.46 -25.11
CA SER A 782 9.04 -13.37 -26.27
C SER A 782 8.20 -14.66 -26.26
N ASN A 783 7.47 -14.91 -25.18
CA ASN A 783 6.60 -16.08 -25.00
C ASN A 783 5.17 -15.81 -25.48
N TYR A 784 4.81 -14.54 -25.68
CA TYR A 784 3.59 -14.11 -26.34
C TYR A 784 3.91 -13.88 -27.83
N HIS A 785 3.09 -14.45 -28.72
CA HIS A 785 3.31 -14.29 -30.15
C HIS A 785 2.74 -12.96 -30.64
N LEU A 786 3.53 -11.89 -30.51
CA LEU A 786 3.28 -10.63 -31.20
C LEU A 786 3.67 -10.75 -32.69
N VAL A 787 2.84 -10.22 -33.57
CA VAL A 787 3.21 -9.99 -34.99
C VAL A 787 4.22 -8.83 -35.09
N ASP A 788 5.05 -8.81 -36.13
CA ASP A 788 6.07 -7.77 -36.33
C ASP A 788 5.41 -6.37 -36.39
N GLY A 789 5.73 -5.54 -35.40
CA GLY A 789 5.17 -4.21 -35.19
C GLY A 789 6.19 -3.27 -34.57
N LYS A 790 5.90 -1.98 -34.59
CA LYS A 790 6.72 -0.94 -33.96
C LYS A 790 6.04 -0.36 -32.73
N ASP A 791 6.85 0.29 -31.91
CA ASP A 791 6.42 0.96 -30.70
C ASP A 791 6.39 2.48 -30.97
N SER A 792 5.36 3.16 -30.45
CA SER A 792 5.27 4.62 -30.40
C SER A 792 5.17 5.06 -28.94
N GLU A 793 5.80 6.19 -28.61
CA GLU A 793 6.02 6.65 -27.24
C GLU A 793 5.75 8.17 -27.20
N TYR A 794 4.85 8.59 -26.31
CA TYR A 794 4.48 9.97 -26.08
C TYR A 794 4.91 10.39 -24.66
N LYS A 795 6.23 10.65 -24.53
CA LYS A 795 6.86 11.01 -23.26
C LYS A 795 6.25 12.27 -22.66
N ASP A 796 6.02 12.23 -21.35
CA ASP A 796 5.59 13.36 -20.51
C ASP A 796 4.29 14.02 -21.01
N GLY A 797 3.50 13.24 -21.74
CA GLY A 797 2.27 13.67 -22.37
C GLY A 797 1.03 13.39 -21.53
N TYR A 798 0.14 14.37 -21.46
CA TYR A 798 -1.21 14.17 -20.90
C TYR A 798 -2.00 13.18 -21.76
N ILE A 799 -2.75 12.30 -21.09
CA ILE A 799 -3.72 11.38 -21.71
C ILE A 799 -5.06 11.61 -21.00
N ALA A 800 -6.10 12.01 -21.74
CA ALA A 800 -7.44 12.19 -21.18
C ALA A 800 -8.15 10.86 -20.89
N ASN A 801 -9.23 10.89 -20.11
CA ASN A 801 -10.08 9.73 -19.76
C ASN A 801 -9.35 8.60 -18.99
N THR A 802 -8.24 8.89 -18.31
CA THR A 802 -7.52 7.92 -17.48
C THR A 802 -6.71 8.58 -16.38
N GLN A 803 -6.74 8.00 -15.18
CA GLN A 803 -5.88 8.37 -14.06
C GLN A 803 -4.55 7.59 -14.06
N THR A 804 -4.42 6.54 -14.90
CA THR A 804 -3.18 5.77 -15.13
C THR A 804 -2.60 5.98 -16.54
N PRO A 805 -2.20 7.22 -16.91
CA PRO A 805 -1.76 7.57 -18.26
C PRO A 805 -0.50 6.81 -18.72
N GLU A 806 0.31 6.28 -17.81
CA GLU A 806 1.54 5.52 -18.06
C GLU A 806 1.32 4.38 -19.06
N ILE A 807 0.25 3.60 -18.89
CA ILE A 807 -0.04 2.46 -19.77
C ILE A 807 -0.48 2.89 -21.19
N TYR A 808 -0.94 4.14 -21.33
CA TYR A 808 -1.44 4.72 -22.58
C TYR A 808 -0.42 5.61 -23.30
N ARG A 809 0.60 6.14 -22.60
CA ARG A 809 1.73 6.90 -23.18
C ARG A 809 2.61 6.06 -24.12
N THR A 810 2.42 4.74 -24.15
CA THR A 810 3.08 3.83 -25.10
C THR A 810 2.05 3.01 -25.87
N ASN A 811 2.26 2.79 -27.17
CA ASN A 811 1.47 1.83 -27.94
C ASN A 811 2.28 1.04 -28.95
N ARG A 812 1.77 -0.14 -29.33
CA ARG A 812 2.27 -0.94 -30.45
C ARG A 812 1.40 -0.69 -31.67
N TYR A 813 2.02 -0.54 -32.83
CA TYR A 813 1.33 -0.41 -34.12
C TYR A 813 1.89 -1.36 -35.18
N GLY A 814 1.00 -1.80 -36.08
CA GLY A 814 1.32 -2.75 -37.15
C GLY A 814 2.19 -2.15 -38.26
N LEU A 815 3.05 -2.98 -38.87
CA LEU A 815 3.83 -2.58 -40.04
C LEU A 815 2.99 -2.62 -41.33
N HIS A 816 3.35 -1.78 -42.31
CA HIS A 816 2.62 -1.58 -43.57
C HIS A 816 2.13 -2.89 -44.25
N GLY A 817 0.84 -3.21 -44.09
CA GLY A 817 0.17 -4.31 -44.78
C GLY A 817 0.08 -5.64 -44.02
N GLU A 818 0.47 -5.68 -42.75
CA GLU A 818 0.31 -6.84 -41.87
C GLU A 818 -0.70 -6.54 -40.74
N SER A 819 -1.31 -7.58 -40.16
CA SER A 819 -2.22 -7.43 -39.01
C SER A 819 -1.42 -7.38 -37.70
N LEU A 820 -1.95 -6.70 -36.68
CA LEU A 820 -1.33 -6.62 -35.37
C LEU A 820 -2.04 -7.61 -34.43
N GLY A 821 -1.47 -8.78 -34.23
CA GLY A 821 -2.04 -9.83 -33.38
C GLY A 821 -1.17 -10.21 -32.20
N THR A 822 -1.83 -10.75 -31.16
CA THR A 822 -1.21 -11.47 -30.05
C THR A 822 -1.90 -12.81 -29.83
N THR A 823 -1.10 -13.85 -29.58
CA THR A 823 -1.60 -15.13 -29.06
C THR A 823 -1.06 -15.33 -27.64
N THR A 824 -1.98 -15.43 -26.68
CA THR A 824 -1.71 -15.43 -25.25
C THR A 824 -2.17 -16.77 -24.64
N PRO A 825 -1.30 -17.55 -23.96
CA PRO A 825 -1.76 -18.76 -23.26
C PRO A 825 -2.71 -18.40 -22.12
N VAL A 826 -3.95 -18.93 -22.15
CA VAL A 826 -4.98 -18.71 -21.12
C VAL A 826 -5.73 -20.03 -20.89
N PRO A 827 -5.96 -20.46 -19.64
CA PRO A 827 -6.74 -21.68 -19.37
C PRO A 827 -8.14 -21.64 -20.00
N ASN A 828 -8.73 -22.80 -20.23
CA ASN A 828 -10.10 -22.87 -20.75
C ASN A 828 -11.09 -22.34 -19.71
N GLY A 829 -11.92 -21.37 -20.08
CA GLY A 829 -12.82 -20.69 -19.16
C GLY A 829 -13.57 -19.53 -19.80
N ASN A 830 -14.37 -18.84 -18.99
CA ASN A 830 -15.07 -17.62 -19.36
C ASN A 830 -14.30 -16.41 -18.82
N TYR A 831 -14.04 -15.42 -19.66
CA TYR A 831 -13.21 -14.27 -19.33
C TYR A 831 -13.81 -12.97 -19.88
N MET A 832 -13.49 -11.85 -19.23
CA MET A 832 -13.55 -10.52 -19.82
C MET A 832 -12.15 -10.17 -20.33
N VAL A 833 -12.02 -9.93 -21.63
CA VAL A 833 -10.81 -9.39 -22.22
C VAL A 833 -11.00 -7.89 -22.39
N ARG A 834 -10.05 -7.09 -21.90
CA ARG A 834 -10.05 -5.63 -22.10
C ARG A 834 -8.92 -5.27 -23.02
N LEU A 835 -9.23 -4.50 -24.06
CA LEU A 835 -8.26 -4.01 -25.02
C LEU A 835 -8.16 -2.50 -24.84
N HIS A 836 -6.97 -2.03 -24.49
CA HIS A 836 -6.71 -0.64 -24.13
C HIS A 836 -6.07 0.09 -25.32
N PHE A 837 -6.61 1.26 -25.64
CA PHE A 837 -6.20 2.08 -26.77
C PHE A 837 -6.00 3.54 -26.34
N ALA A 838 -5.05 4.22 -26.99
CA ALA A 838 -4.95 5.68 -26.97
C ALA A 838 -4.24 6.14 -28.25
N GLU A 839 -4.88 7.00 -29.04
CA GLU A 839 -4.30 7.47 -30.29
C GLU A 839 -3.24 8.55 -30.05
N LEU A 840 -1.97 8.12 -30.04
CA LEU A 840 -0.81 8.97 -29.74
C LEU A 840 -0.28 9.78 -30.93
N GLU A 841 -0.60 9.43 -32.18
CA GLU A 841 0.00 10.06 -33.38
C GLU A 841 -1.01 10.77 -34.28
N ARG A 842 -2.19 10.18 -34.48
CA ARG A 842 -3.25 10.78 -35.29
C ARG A 842 -4.08 11.76 -34.44
N ARG A 843 -4.71 12.76 -35.08
CA ARG A 843 -5.33 13.90 -34.37
C ARG A 843 -6.74 14.24 -34.85
N PHE A 844 -7.32 13.41 -35.71
CA PHE A 844 -8.65 13.59 -36.30
C PHE A 844 -9.27 12.22 -36.61
N ALA A 845 -10.59 12.12 -36.52
CA ALA A 845 -11.36 10.94 -36.92
C ALA A 845 -11.18 10.64 -38.41
N GLY A 846 -11.29 9.37 -38.79
CA GLY A 846 -11.00 8.82 -40.11
C GLY A 846 -9.50 8.57 -40.38
N ALA A 847 -8.59 8.94 -39.47
CA ALA A 847 -7.15 8.91 -39.70
C ALA A 847 -6.49 7.54 -39.53
N ARG A 848 -7.09 6.64 -38.74
CA ARG A 848 -6.66 5.27 -38.49
C ARG A 848 -7.89 4.45 -38.10
N ARG A 849 -8.29 3.50 -38.95
CA ARG A 849 -9.44 2.62 -38.72
C ARG A 849 -9.06 1.16 -38.95
N PHE A 850 -9.56 0.27 -38.09
CA PHE A 850 -9.22 -1.15 -38.11
C PHE A 850 -10.31 -2.01 -37.46
N ASP A 851 -10.40 -3.26 -37.91
CA ASP A 851 -11.26 -4.26 -37.30
C ASP A 851 -10.53 -4.89 -36.12
N VAL A 852 -11.25 -5.14 -35.03
CA VAL A 852 -10.74 -5.88 -33.86
C VAL A 852 -11.38 -7.25 -33.84
N LEU A 853 -10.56 -8.29 -33.80
CA LEU A 853 -11.01 -9.67 -33.69
C LEU A 853 -10.52 -10.31 -32.39
N VAL A 854 -11.39 -11.09 -31.75
CA VAL A 854 -11.09 -11.90 -30.56
C VAL A 854 -11.66 -13.30 -30.82
N GLU A 855 -10.84 -14.34 -30.68
CA GLU A 855 -11.21 -15.74 -31.01
C GLU A 855 -11.81 -15.91 -32.42
N ASP A 856 -11.18 -15.28 -33.41
CA ASP A 856 -11.62 -15.18 -34.83
C ASP A 856 -12.96 -14.45 -35.08
N ASP A 857 -13.73 -14.08 -34.04
CA ASP A 857 -14.95 -13.28 -34.15
C ASP A 857 -14.62 -11.77 -34.20
N VAL A 858 -15.27 -11.04 -35.12
CA VAL A 858 -15.15 -9.57 -35.21
C VAL A 858 -15.95 -8.92 -34.09
N VAL A 859 -15.27 -8.24 -33.18
CA VAL A 859 -15.85 -7.58 -32.00
C VAL A 859 -15.98 -6.06 -32.16
N ALA A 860 -15.16 -5.46 -33.02
CA ALA A 860 -15.35 -4.12 -33.57
C ALA A 860 -15.02 -4.11 -35.07
N ASP A 861 -15.82 -3.41 -35.87
CA ASP A 861 -15.75 -3.27 -37.34
C ASP A 861 -15.55 -1.78 -37.61
N ASP A 862 -14.51 -1.40 -38.37
CA ASP A 862 -14.14 0.01 -38.65
C ASP A 862 -13.84 0.88 -37.40
N LEU A 863 -13.20 0.34 -36.35
CA LEU A 863 -12.94 1.07 -35.10
C LEU A 863 -12.03 2.30 -35.34
N ASP A 864 -12.52 3.50 -34.99
CA ASP A 864 -11.77 4.75 -34.95
C ASP A 864 -11.68 5.29 -33.51
N VAL A 865 -10.53 5.14 -32.87
CA VAL A 865 -10.33 5.59 -31.48
C VAL A 865 -10.49 7.10 -31.34
N VAL A 866 -10.19 7.89 -32.39
CA VAL A 866 -10.32 9.35 -32.35
C VAL A 866 -11.77 9.80 -32.53
N GLU A 867 -12.60 9.02 -33.21
CA GLU A 867 -14.05 9.27 -33.28
C GLU A 867 -14.74 8.96 -31.95
N GLU A 868 -14.33 7.90 -31.24
CA GLU A 868 -14.93 7.47 -29.97
C GLU A 868 -14.56 8.39 -28.78
N VAL A 869 -13.27 8.72 -28.59
CA VAL A 869 -12.79 9.44 -27.39
C VAL A 869 -11.93 10.68 -27.69
N GLY A 870 -11.66 10.98 -28.96
CA GLY A 870 -10.69 12.01 -29.34
C GLY A 870 -9.24 11.51 -29.31
N PRO A 871 -8.28 12.35 -29.75
CA PRO A 871 -6.87 11.98 -29.74
C PRO A 871 -6.28 12.08 -28.34
N GLN A 872 -5.26 11.27 -28.04
CA GLN A 872 -4.57 11.31 -26.75
C GLN A 872 -5.54 11.12 -25.56
N ALA A 873 -6.58 10.31 -25.77
CA ALA A 873 -7.52 9.90 -24.75
C ALA A 873 -7.53 8.37 -24.65
N ALA A 874 -7.70 7.85 -23.45
CA ALA A 874 -7.84 6.43 -23.20
C ALA A 874 -9.21 5.91 -23.67
N TYR A 875 -9.20 4.72 -24.25
CA TYR A 875 -10.39 3.96 -24.65
C TYR A 875 -10.20 2.48 -24.30
N ILE A 876 -11.22 1.88 -23.70
CA ILE A 876 -11.21 0.46 -23.29
C ILE A 876 -12.36 -0.26 -23.99
N LEU A 877 -12.02 -1.28 -24.77
CA LEU A 877 -12.99 -2.20 -25.37
C LEU A 877 -13.09 -3.47 -24.52
N GLU A 878 -14.22 -3.66 -23.82
CA GLU A 878 -14.50 -4.86 -23.04
C GLU A 878 -15.17 -5.96 -23.89
N VAL A 879 -14.61 -7.16 -23.87
CA VAL A 879 -15.02 -8.30 -24.70
C VAL A 879 -15.19 -9.56 -23.86
N PRO A 880 -16.42 -10.03 -23.59
CA PRO A 880 -16.64 -11.31 -22.92
C PRO A 880 -16.38 -12.48 -23.90
N VAL A 881 -15.51 -13.41 -23.51
CA VAL A 881 -15.00 -14.50 -24.35
C VAL A 881 -15.05 -15.86 -23.64
N ILE A 882 -15.15 -16.95 -24.41
CA ILE A 882 -15.08 -18.33 -23.91
C ILE A 882 -13.90 -19.04 -24.59
N ILE A 883 -12.84 -19.31 -23.84
CA ILE A 883 -11.60 -19.93 -24.35
C ILE A 883 -11.72 -21.45 -24.24
N THR A 884 -11.40 -22.18 -25.31
CA THR A 884 -11.66 -23.63 -25.40
C THR A 884 -10.48 -24.51 -25.84
N ASP A 885 -9.38 -23.92 -26.32
CA ASP A 885 -8.18 -24.63 -26.78
C ASP A 885 -6.90 -24.32 -25.96
N GLY A 886 -7.00 -23.46 -24.95
CA GLY A 886 -5.91 -23.02 -24.08
C GLY A 886 -5.18 -21.74 -24.53
N MET A 887 -5.69 -21.06 -25.57
CA MET A 887 -5.08 -19.85 -26.12
C MET A 887 -6.15 -18.76 -26.32
N LEU A 888 -5.84 -17.53 -25.92
CA LEU A 888 -6.56 -16.33 -26.36
C LEU A 888 -5.90 -15.79 -27.63
N ASN A 889 -6.68 -15.62 -28.69
CA ASN A 889 -6.26 -15.02 -29.95
C ASN A 889 -6.90 -13.63 -30.10
N VAL A 890 -6.08 -12.58 -30.21
CA VAL A 890 -6.52 -11.22 -30.54
C VAL A 890 -5.78 -10.76 -31.80
N ASP A 891 -6.49 -10.24 -32.79
CA ASP A 891 -5.91 -9.84 -34.08
C ASP A 891 -6.60 -8.56 -34.60
N LEU A 892 -5.81 -7.50 -34.81
CA LEU A 892 -6.28 -6.21 -35.30
C LEU A 892 -5.96 -6.11 -36.79
N LYS A 893 -7.00 -6.04 -37.62
CA LYS A 893 -6.88 -6.08 -39.10
C LYS A 893 -7.22 -4.72 -39.70
N ARG A 894 -6.52 -4.37 -40.76
CA ARG A 894 -6.86 -3.18 -41.56
C ARG A 894 -8.29 -3.28 -42.12
N TYR A 895 -9.04 -2.19 -42.03
CA TYR A 895 -10.34 -2.02 -42.68
C TYR A 895 -10.21 -2.01 -44.22
N ASP A 896 -10.91 -2.92 -44.93
CA ASP A 896 -10.78 -3.09 -46.40
C ASP A 896 -11.72 -2.16 -47.19
N TRP A 897 -11.52 -0.86 -47.05
CA TRP A 897 -12.10 0.15 -47.95
C TRP A 897 -11.23 0.35 -49.20
N ASP A 898 -11.78 -0.09 -50.34
CA ASP A 898 -11.34 0.09 -51.74
C ASP A 898 -9.81 0.23 -52.00
N THR A 899 -9.25 -0.81 -52.62
CA THR A 899 -7.87 -1.00 -53.13
C THR A 899 -7.27 0.07 -54.07
N THR A 900 -7.79 1.30 -54.10
CA THR A 900 -7.36 2.38 -55.00
C THR A 900 -6.71 3.59 -54.31
N ASN A 901 -6.69 3.67 -52.98
CA ASN A 901 -5.91 4.65 -52.22
C ASN A 901 -4.90 3.98 -51.28
N GLU A 902 -3.66 4.47 -51.27
CA GLU A 902 -2.55 4.01 -50.41
C GLU A 902 -2.59 4.69 -49.02
N SER A 903 -3.78 4.86 -48.41
CA SER A 903 -3.89 5.33 -47.03
C SER A 903 -3.45 4.23 -46.07
N VAL A 904 -2.36 4.48 -45.35
CA VAL A 904 -1.77 3.50 -44.43
C VAL A 904 -2.52 3.52 -43.10
N GLU A 905 -3.43 2.58 -42.95
CA GLU A 905 -4.11 2.23 -41.69
C GLU A 905 -3.26 1.18 -40.96
N GLU A 906 -2.40 1.65 -40.05
CA GLU A 906 -1.58 0.80 -39.17
C GLU A 906 -2.40 0.55 -37.89
N PRO A 907 -2.96 -0.65 -37.64
CA PRO A 907 -3.71 -0.91 -36.42
C PRO A 907 -2.83 -0.70 -35.18
N MET A 908 -3.42 -0.28 -34.06
CA MET A 908 -2.69 0.04 -32.83
C MET A 908 -3.36 -0.50 -31.57
N ILE A 909 -2.58 -0.73 -30.51
CA ILE A 909 -3.07 -1.10 -29.18
C ILE A 909 -2.03 -0.70 -28.11
N ALA A 910 -2.48 -0.24 -26.94
CA ALA A 910 -1.62 0.13 -25.81
C ALA A 910 -1.37 -1.07 -24.89
N ALA A 911 -2.44 -1.66 -24.36
CA ALA A 911 -2.39 -2.75 -23.38
C ALA A 911 -3.54 -3.76 -23.53
N LEU A 912 -3.45 -4.90 -22.84
CA LEU A 912 -4.46 -5.96 -22.80
C LEU A 912 -4.59 -6.54 -21.40
N GLU A 913 -5.84 -6.69 -20.90
CA GLU A 913 -6.16 -7.46 -19.70
C GLU A 913 -6.99 -8.71 -20.03
N VAL A 914 -6.90 -9.73 -19.17
CA VAL A 914 -7.78 -10.91 -19.15
C VAL A 914 -8.25 -11.15 -17.72
N VAL A 915 -9.50 -10.84 -17.42
CA VAL A 915 -10.16 -11.03 -16.11
C VAL A 915 -11.06 -12.28 -16.16
N LYS A 916 -11.07 -13.12 -15.12
CA LYS A 916 -11.87 -14.35 -15.08
C LYS A 916 -13.31 -14.02 -14.65
N LEU A 917 -14.33 -14.61 -15.28
CA LEU A 917 -15.74 -14.25 -15.02
C LEU A 917 -16.52 -15.23 -14.12
N ASP A 918 -15.93 -16.37 -13.74
CA ASP A 918 -16.53 -17.47 -12.95
C ASP A 918 -15.49 -18.17 -12.06
#